data_AF-A0A846Q6V4-F1
#
_entry.id   AF-A0A846Q6V4-F1
#
_cell.length_a   1.000
_cell.length_b   1.000
_cell.length_c   1.000
_cell.angle_alpha   90.00
_cell.angle_beta   90.00
_cell.angle_gamma   90.00
#
_symmetry.space_group_name_H-M   'P 1'
#
loop_
_entity.id
_entity.type
_entity.pdbx_description
1 polymer ?
#
loop_
_entity_poly.entity_id
_entity_poly.type
_entity_poly.pdbx_seq_one_letter_code
_entity_poly.pdbx_strand_id
1 'polypeptide(L)'
;MKKPSGYWNNPKTVDEAFDEIYKELGRVPTFNEFNRKCSGALKAITDGRYNSEIKNLGEFLASKGLESPYRKGKWTPEAVDKAFDGVCKELGRAPTIKEFAKSFSGALNAIFQGRYDPEINKWSKFLKSKGFEPYRQADKWTPEAVDEAFDDVVKELGRVPTFEEFSKKCGGAANRIKKGRYDSEIRNWGKFLTCKGAKPYIEINKWMPEIIEKVFDNLCEELGRVPTYVEFKEKYSGALDAIVKLRYNPEIRNWGQFVTHRITSKLPEVFTLDNILDLGFNDKKANNIVENALTLHRIYKLNSECYTTSKELFETYKSLQAEKKGGEVTKKRRYPSLQKSLRIFPLETEGNLVMVEPYEGSRKTERNGIKEHERGEMNSVSRKIIKILNAANIVPSDAFEYENELAKRFSSKGEYIKVYEEGLFPLTTNLMRIILERENGKNILDIGSGVGAPTLQAIMQLGKDFHYSGLDCVDEIQQYNREKYGEMFHTLMVPYEMGNVEGEFDTVTASLVLDSLNLPEIFTTLMGSHQFLESDGKIITVLSKAREEKVQQVLSILKGMGYELEIEPRNYYFNLKLKDMAGKTVNNYFYIIRAQKEGELESLDLSKQQELYLGLCYLKAGKFKEAKEIFDDLGYSTEEAARELVRLERHDYKEPPFTLLKDFIEKRQIEIGRIEGLKKGAKNSLRYLEVTDVCEGFALEVGGNDFSNREMLEESLRYLRNPFSIHDKKLRGTIEEGVNVIRGKSRNKKRRRFRKELRKYLQTLLNSLDSDI
;
A
#
# COMPACT_ATOMS: atom_id res chain seq x y z
N MET A 1 27.92 -5.68 -27.13
CA MET A 1 27.12 -6.63 -27.94
C MET A 1 27.39 -8.05 -27.46
N LYS A 2 26.38 -8.89 -27.25
CA LYS A 2 26.61 -10.32 -26.96
C LYS A 2 27.17 -10.99 -28.21
N LYS A 3 28.31 -11.65 -28.10
CA LYS A 3 28.88 -12.46 -29.18
C LYS A 3 27.99 -13.71 -29.41
N PRO A 4 27.94 -14.25 -30.64
CA PRO A 4 27.11 -15.41 -30.94
C PRO A 4 27.50 -16.64 -30.11
N SER A 5 26.56 -17.59 -29.97
CA SER A 5 26.81 -18.86 -29.28
C SER A 5 27.99 -19.60 -29.94
N GLY A 6 28.88 -20.17 -29.14
CA GLY A 6 30.08 -20.85 -29.62
C GLY A 6 31.26 -19.94 -30.01
N TYR A 7 31.10 -18.62 -30.04
CA TYR A 7 32.19 -17.69 -30.39
C TYR A 7 33.44 -17.88 -29.51
N TRP A 8 33.25 -18.17 -28.22
CA TRP A 8 34.33 -18.39 -27.25
C TRP A 8 34.86 -19.83 -27.21
N ASN A 9 34.30 -20.76 -28.01
CA ASN A 9 34.83 -22.11 -28.14
C ASN A 9 36.06 -22.16 -29.07
N ASN A 10 36.36 -21.06 -29.77
CA ASN A 10 37.56 -20.93 -30.59
C ASN A 10 38.71 -20.37 -29.72
N PRO A 11 39.82 -21.11 -29.51
CA PRO A 11 40.94 -20.62 -28.72
C PRO A 11 41.50 -19.27 -29.21
N LYS A 12 41.47 -19.05 -30.53
CA LYS A 12 41.96 -17.81 -31.15
C LYS A 12 41.18 -16.58 -30.69
N THR A 13 39.86 -16.69 -30.52
CA THR A 13 39.04 -15.54 -30.09
C THR A 13 39.23 -15.23 -28.61
N VAL A 14 39.49 -16.24 -27.79
CA VAL A 14 39.87 -16.09 -26.37
C VAL A 14 41.23 -15.38 -26.26
N ASP A 15 42.20 -15.80 -27.09
CA ASP A 15 43.54 -15.18 -27.14
C ASP A 15 43.47 -13.72 -27.59
N GLU A 16 42.76 -13.42 -28.68
CA GLU A 16 42.56 -12.05 -29.19
C GLU A 16 41.94 -11.14 -28.13
N ALA A 17 40.93 -11.63 -27.41
CA ALA A 17 40.29 -10.87 -26.34
C ALA A 17 41.23 -10.63 -25.14
N PHE A 18 42.11 -11.59 -24.84
CA PHE A 18 43.13 -11.40 -23.83
C PHE A 18 44.17 -10.37 -24.26
N ASP A 19 44.69 -10.46 -25.48
CA ASP A 19 45.72 -9.56 -26.01
C ASP A 19 45.21 -8.11 -26.10
N GLU A 20 43.95 -7.91 -26.49
CA GLU A 20 43.32 -6.59 -26.50
C GLU A 20 43.29 -5.97 -25.09
N ILE A 21 42.86 -6.74 -24.09
CA ILE A 21 42.82 -6.30 -22.69
C ILE A 21 44.23 -6.08 -22.14
N TYR A 22 45.18 -6.96 -22.47
CA TYR A 22 46.57 -6.86 -22.06
C TYR A 22 47.22 -5.58 -22.61
N LYS A 23 47.01 -5.31 -23.90
CA LYS A 23 47.48 -4.10 -24.58
C LYS A 23 46.85 -2.84 -23.98
N GLU A 24 45.56 -2.86 -23.69
CA GLU A 24 44.84 -1.72 -23.09
C GLU A 24 45.33 -1.41 -21.67
N LEU A 25 45.61 -2.43 -20.85
CA LEU A 25 46.06 -2.25 -19.47
C LEU A 25 47.57 -2.02 -19.35
N GLY A 26 48.35 -2.36 -20.37
CA GLY A 26 49.82 -2.38 -20.31
C GLY A 26 50.39 -3.40 -19.31
N ARG A 27 49.56 -4.32 -18.81
CA ARG A 27 49.91 -5.38 -17.85
C ARG A 27 48.93 -6.55 -17.93
N VAL A 28 49.27 -7.67 -17.30
CA VAL A 28 48.37 -8.81 -17.14
C VAL A 28 47.08 -8.37 -16.41
N PRO A 29 45.88 -8.62 -16.97
CA PRO A 29 44.62 -8.32 -16.28
C PRO A 29 44.45 -9.20 -15.03
N THR A 30 43.84 -8.62 -14.00
CA THR A 30 43.31 -9.39 -12.87
C THR A 30 42.13 -10.26 -13.31
N PHE A 31 41.77 -11.28 -12.52
CA PHE A 31 40.60 -12.12 -12.79
C PHE A 31 39.32 -11.27 -12.95
N ASN A 32 39.14 -10.27 -12.08
CA ASN A 32 37.97 -9.39 -12.12
C ASN A 32 37.98 -8.44 -13.31
N GLU A 33 39.14 -7.90 -13.69
CA GLU A 33 39.26 -7.06 -14.89
C GLU A 33 38.95 -7.85 -16.15
N PHE A 34 39.49 -9.07 -16.25
CA PHE A 34 39.22 -9.97 -17.38
C PHE A 34 37.76 -10.42 -17.41
N ASN A 35 37.17 -10.78 -16.26
CA ASN A 35 35.74 -11.13 -16.17
C ASN A 35 34.82 -9.96 -16.56
N ARG A 36 35.13 -8.75 -16.08
CA ARG A 36 34.30 -7.56 -16.35
C ARG A 36 34.31 -7.20 -17.83
N LYS A 37 35.45 -7.33 -18.51
CA LYS A 37 35.58 -6.99 -19.92
C LYS A 37 35.16 -8.13 -20.84
N CYS A 38 35.42 -9.37 -20.45
CA CYS A 38 35.24 -10.54 -21.29
C CYS A 38 34.86 -11.81 -20.51
N SER A 39 33.74 -11.77 -19.79
CA SER A 39 33.23 -12.91 -19.00
C SER A 39 33.04 -14.19 -19.82
N GLY A 40 32.72 -14.07 -21.11
CA GLY A 40 32.58 -15.21 -22.03
C GLY A 40 33.89 -15.94 -22.31
N ALA A 41 34.99 -15.20 -22.53
CA ALA A 41 36.32 -15.78 -22.72
C ALA A 41 36.82 -16.44 -21.43
N LEU A 42 36.66 -15.76 -20.29
CA LEU A 42 37.01 -16.32 -18.99
C LEU A 42 36.24 -17.61 -18.71
N LYS A 43 34.94 -17.65 -19.01
CA LYS A 43 34.11 -18.84 -18.85
C LYS A 43 34.59 -19.98 -19.76
N ALA A 44 34.99 -19.70 -21.00
CA ALA A 44 35.55 -20.72 -21.88
C ALA A 44 36.85 -21.33 -21.34
N ILE A 45 37.71 -20.52 -20.70
CA ILE A 45 38.89 -21.00 -19.98
C ILE A 45 38.49 -21.86 -18.77
N THR A 46 37.60 -21.38 -17.90
CA THR A 46 37.25 -22.12 -16.68
C THR A 46 36.48 -23.41 -16.93
N ASP A 47 35.70 -23.46 -18.02
CA ASP A 47 34.95 -24.65 -18.43
C ASP A 47 35.84 -25.66 -19.18
N GLY A 48 37.12 -25.37 -19.42
CA GLY A 48 38.01 -26.21 -20.23
C GLY A 48 37.68 -26.24 -21.72
N ARG A 49 36.86 -25.29 -22.21
CA ARG A 49 36.47 -25.16 -23.62
C ARG A 49 37.54 -24.49 -24.47
N TYR A 50 38.39 -23.67 -23.85
CA TYR A 50 39.59 -23.13 -24.49
C TYR A 50 40.61 -24.23 -24.78
N ASN A 51 40.92 -25.02 -23.76
CA ASN A 51 41.77 -26.20 -23.81
C ASN A 51 41.39 -27.07 -22.60
N SER A 52 41.23 -28.38 -22.79
CA SER A 52 40.78 -29.29 -21.73
C SER A 52 41.73 -29.38 -20.53
N GLU A 53 43.02 -29.06 -20.73
CA GLU A 53 44.06 -29.04 -19.69
C GLU A 53 44.15 -27.71 -18.96
N ILE A 54 43.55 -26.64 -19.49
CA ILE A 54 43.59 -25.29 -18.93
C ILE A 54 42.21 -24.98 -18.37
N LYS A 55 42.07 -25.01 -17.05
CA LYS A 55 40.79 -24.85 -16.32
C LYS A 55 40.74 -23.60 -15.44
N ASN A 56 41.78 -22.78 -15.45
CA ASN A 56 41.77 -21.49 -14.78
C ASN A 56 42.65 -20.47 -15.48
N LEU A 57 42.44 -19.18 -15.16
CA LEU A 57 43.20 -18.07 -15.74
C LEU A 57 44.70 -18.17 -15.44
N GLY A 58 45.10 -18.80 -14.33
CA GLY A 58 46.52 -18.99 -13.99
C GLY A 58 47.24 -19.94 -14.95
N GLU A 59 46.62 -21.08 -15.25
CA GLU A 59 47.10 -22.04 -16.26
C GLU A 59 47.11 -21.43 -17.65
N PHE A 60 46.08 -20.64 -17.99
CA PHE A 60 46.03 -19.92 -19.27
C PHE A 60 47.22 -18.95 -19.40
N LEU A 61 47.50 -18.15 -18.38
CA LEU A 61 48.64 -17.24 -18.38
C LEU A 61 49.98 -17.99 -18.49
N ALA A 62 50.12 -19.10 -17.76
CA ALA A 62 51.30 -19.96 -17.86
C ALA A 62 51.50 -20.52 -19.27
N SER A 63 50.41 -20.93 -19.95
CA SER A 63 50.47 -21.40 -21.35
C SER A 63 50.93 -20.31 -22.34
N LYS A 64 50.79 -19.03 -21.97
CA LYS A 64 51.26 -17.87 -22.73
C LYS A 64 52.67 -17.41 -22.32
N GLY A 65 53.36 -18.14 -21.44
CA GLY A 65 54.64 -17.73 -20.88
C GLY A 65 54.55 -16.48 -19.98
N LEU A 66 53.35 -16.10 -19.57
CA LEU A 66 53.11 -14.95 -18.70
C LEU A 66 53.03 -15.42 -17.25
N GLU A 67 53.70 -14.70 -16.36
CA GLU A 67 53.53 -14.94 -14.94
C GLU A 67 52.13 -14.53 -14.48
N SER A 68 51.41 -15.48 -13.87
CA SER A 68 50.17 -15.15 -13.18
C SER A 68 50.46 -14.15 -12.06
N PRO A 69 49.78 -13.00 -12.00
CA PRO A 69 49.88 -12.10 -10.84
C PRO A 69 49.40 -12.78 -9.55
N TYR A 70 48.75 -13.94 -9.66
CA TYR A 70 48.23 -14.76 -8.56
C TYR A 70 49.05 -16.02 -8.28
N ARG A 71 50.30 -16.11 -8.76
CA ARG A 71 51.16 -17.28 -8.50
C ARG A 71 51.11 -17.64 -7.01
N LYS A 72 50.67 -18.88 -6.70
CA LYS A 72 50.82 -19.45 -5.35
C LYS A 72 52.31 -19.26 -4.98
N GLY A 73 52.58 -18.46 -3.95
CA GLY A 73 53.95 -18.16 -3.49
C GLY A 73 54.45 -16.72 -3.72
N LYS A 74 53.77 -15.86 -4.50
CA LYS A 74 54.21 -14.45 -4.65
C LYS A 74 54.06 -13.61 -3.38
N TRP A 75 53.11 -13.99 -2.53
CA TRP A 75 52.85 -13.33 -1.26
C TRP A 75 53.54 -14.12 -0.13
N THR A 76 54.86 -13.95 -0.03
CA THR A 76 55.60 -14.33 1.17
C THR A 76 55.23 -13.38 2.31
N PRO A 77 55.50 -13.74 3.58
CA PRO A 77 55.26 -12.84 4.71
C PRO A 77 55.90 -11.44 4.51
N GLU A 78 57.12 -11.39 3.99
CA GLU A 78 57.85 -10.15 3.72
C GLU A 78 57.19 -9.32 2.62
N ALA A 79 56.65 -9.97 1.57
CA ALA A 79 55.93 -9.29 0.50
C ALA A 79 54.59 -8.71 0.98
N VAL A 80 53.89 -9.44 1.86
CA VAL A 80 52.66 -8.96 2.51
C VAL A 80 52.96 -7.75 3.40
N ASP A 81 54.03 -7.82 4.18
CA ASP A 81 54.48 -6.75 5.07
C ASP A 81 54.84 -5.49 4.30
N LYS A 82 55.67 -5.62 3.26
CA LYS A 82 56.07 -4.49 2.41
C LYS A 82 54.87 -3.82 1.73
N ALA A 83 53.89 -4.60 1.29
CA ALA A 83 52.66 -4.05 0.73
C ALA A 83 51.83 -3.31 1.78
N PHE A 84 51.72 -3.87 2.99
CA PHE A 84 51.01 -3.25 4.10
C PHE A 84 51.66 -1.93 4.54
N ASP A 85 52.98 -1.92 4.72
CA ASP A 85 53.74 -0.72 5.11
C ASP A 85 53.64 0.38 4.06
N GLY A 86 53.65 0.02 2.78
CA GLY A 86 53.44 0.96 1.67
C GLY A 86 52.09 1.68 1.76
N VAL A 87 51.00 0.94 2.02
CA VAL A 87 49.67 1.53 2.20
C VAL A 87 49.58 2.34 3.50
N CYS A 88 50.21 1.89 4.58
CA CYS A 88 50.26 2.64 5.83
C CYS A 88 50.94 3.99 5.65
N LYS A 89 52.07 4.01 4.92
CA LYS A 89 52.80 5.24 4.59
C LYS A 89 51.97 6.18 3.73
N GLU A 90 51.21 5.68 2.76
CA GLU A 90 50.32 6.47 1.91
C GLU A 90 49.15 7.09 2.70
N LEU A 91 48.54 6.33 3.62
CA LEU A 91 47.38 6.78 4.39
C LEU A 91 47.72 7.51 5.69
N GLY A 92 48.97 7.45 6.14
CA GLY A 92 49.38 7.91 7.47
C GLY A 92 48.75 7.12 8.63
N ARG A 93 48.11 5.98 8.36
CA ARG A 93 47.43 5.09 9.32
C ARG A 93 47.31 3.67 8.76
N ALA A 94 46.97 2.70 9.61
CA ALA A 94 46.61 1.36 9.13
C ALA A 94 45.42 1.40 8.15
N PRO A 95 45.49 0.68 7.02
CA PRO A 95 44.36 0.56 6.11
C PRO A 95 43.23 -0.27 6.69
N THR A 96 42.01 0.04 6.27
CA THR A 96 40.87 -0.88 6.40
C THR A 96 41.03 -2.06 5.45
N ILE A 97 40.31 -3.14 5.73
CA ILE A 97 40.28 -4.34 4.86
C ILE A 97 39.94 -4.00 3.40
N LYS A 98 39.04 -3.04 3.16
CA LYS A 98 38.61 -2.63 1.81
C LYS A 98 39.67 -1.80 1.12
N GLU A 99 40.30 -0.87 1.83
CA GLU A 99 41.41 -0.05 1.31
C GLU A 99 42.58 -0.95 0.91
N PHE A 100 42.96 -1.90 1.76
CA PHE A 100 44.03 -2.85 1.46
C PHE A 100 43.67 -3.82 0.32
N ALA A 101 42.45 -4.37 0.29
CA ALA A 101 42.00 -5.29 -0.75
C ALA A 101 41.97 -4.66 -2.16
N LYS A 102 41.74 -3.34 -2.24
CA LYS A 102 41.66 -2.61 -3.51
C LYS A 102 42.95 -2.74 -4.33
N SER A 103 44.09 -2.66 -3.65
CA SER A 103 45.41 -2.70 -4.30
C SER A 103 46.10 -4.06 -4.13
N PHE A 104 45.80 -4.79 -3.04
CA PHE A 104 46.55 -5.98 -2.63
C PHE A 104 45.64 -7.15 -2.21
N SER A 105 44.59 -7.42 -2.98
CA SER A 105 43.67 -8.56 -2.74
C SER A 105 44.38 -9.90 -2.58
N GLY A 106 45.48 -10.13 -3.31
CA GLY A 106 46.29 -11.35 -3.20
C GLY A 106 47.01 -11.48 -1.84
N ALA A 107 47.52 -10.38 -1.29
CA ALA A 107 48.13 -10.33 0.04
C ALA A 107 47.09 -10.61 1.13
N LEU A 108 45.91 -10.00 0.99
CA LEU A 108 44.79 -10.24 1.90
C LEU A 108 44.35 -11.71 1.91
N ASN A 109 44.28 -12.34 0.73
CA ASN A 109 43.99 -13.78 0.63
C ASN A 109 45.09 -14.64 1.25
N ALA A 110 46.36 -14.25 1.15
CA ALA A 110 47.46 -14.97 1.81
C ALA A 110 47.31 -14.94 3.34
N ILE A 111 46.90 -13.80 3.91
CA ILE A 111 46.54 -13.68 5.32
C ILE A 111 45.36 -14.62 5.66
N PHE A 112 44.22 -14.52 4.97
CA PHE A 112 43.03 -15.32 5.32
C PHE A 112 43.19 -16.83 5.14
N GLN A 113 44.06 -17.26 4.25
CA GLN A 113 44.36 -18.68 4.05
C GLN A 113 45.43 -19.20 5.03
N GLY A 114 45.92 -18.39 5.97
CA GLY A 114 46.99 -18.77 6.89
C GLY A 114 48.34 -18.98 6.21
N ARG A 115 48.52 -18.47 4.98
CA ARG A 115 49.79 -18.58 4.23
C ARG A 115 50.81 -17.53 4.63
N TYR A 116 50.36 -16.42 5.21
CA TYR A 116 51.23 -15.44 5.87
C TYR A 116 51.83 -16.03 7.15
N ASP A 117 50.96 -16.49 8.03
CA ASP A 117 51.28 -17.23 9.25
C ASP A 117 50.02 -18.04 9.60
N PRO A 118 50.13 -19.35 9.88
CA PRO A 118 48.98 -20.21 10.21
C PRO A 118 48.10 -19.66 11.34
N GLU A 119 48.69 -18.97 12.32
CA GLU A 119 47.99 -18.38 13.46
C GLU A 119 47.30 -17.05 13.11
N ILE A 120 47.74 -16.39 12.02
CA ILE A 120 47.28 -15.08 11.57
C ILE A 120 46.37 -15.24 10.33
N ASN A 121 45.24 -15.90 10.54
CA ASN A 121 44.22 -16.15 9.51
C ASN A 121 43.07 -15.13 9.46
N LYS A 122 43.22 -13.98 10.16
CA LYS A 122 42.23 -12.90 10.24
C LYS A 122 42.90 -11.54 10.14
N TRP A 123 42.22 -10.58 9.52
CA TRP A 123 42.74 -9.20 9.33
C TRP A 123 43.03 -8.52 10.67
N SER A 124 42.17 -8.74 11.67
CA SER A 124 42.37 -8.20 13.02
C SER A 124 43.61 -8.80 13.71
N LYS A 125 43.89 -10.09 13.51
CA LYS A 125 45.10 -10.71 14.04
C LYS A 125 46.34 -10.15 13.35
N PHE A 126 46.27 -9.96 12.03
CA PHE A 126 47.36 -9.38 11.25
C PHE A 126 47.66 -7.92 11.65
N LEU A 127 46.64 -7.10 11.87
CA LEU A 127 46.85 -5.74 12.39
C LEU A 127 47.53 -5.77 13.77
N LYS A 128 47.07 -6.64 14.68
CA LYS A 128 47.68 -6.81 16.01
C LYS A 128 49.14 -7.24 15.94
N SER A 129 49.47 -8.19 15.07
CA SER A 129 50.87 -8.62 14.88
C SER A 129 51.76 -7.52 14.30
N LYS A 130 51.17 -6.48 13.70
CA LYS A 130 51.85 -5.27 13.22
C LYS A 130 51.82 -4.10 14.20
N GLY A 131 51.39 -4.32 15.44
CA GLY A 131 51.30 -3.27 16.46
C GLY A 131 50.18 -2.25 16.20
N PHE A 132 49.25 -2.55 15.29
CA PHE A 132 48.07 -1.72 15.04
C PHE A 132 46.86 -2.28 15.75
N GLU A 133 46.06 -1.37 16.34
CA GLU A 133 44.78 -1.76 16.90
C GLU A 133 43.75 -1.99 15.79
N PRO A 134 43.04 -3.14 15.77
CA PRO A 134 42.01 -3.38 14.78
C PRO A 134 40.89 -2.35 14.92
N TYR A 135 40.51 -1.73 13.80
CA TYR A 135 39.42 -0.74 13.75
C TYR A 135 38.07 -1.26 14.29
N ARG A 136 37.90 -2.58 14.45
CA ARG A 136 36.76 -3.23 15.12
C ARG A 136 37.16 -3.75 16.50
N GLN A 137 37.44 -2.86 17.43
CA GLN A 137 37.27 -3.19 18.85
C GLN A 137 35.78 -3.03 19.16
N ALA A 138 35.01 -4.11 19.02
CA ALA A 138 33.61 -4.12 19.49
C ALA A 138 33.51 -3.79 20.98
N ASP A 139 34.61 -4.05 21.70
CA ASP A 139 34.74 -3.89 23.15
C ASP A 139 35.10 -2.46 23.57
N LYS A 140 35.58 -1.61 22.64
CA LYS A 140 35.89 -0.19 22.93
C LYS A 140 34.64 0.69 22.98
N TRP A 141 33.58 0.29 22.28
CA TRP A 141 32.34 1.03 22.25
C TRP A 141 31.40 0.48 23.31
N THR A 142 31.65 0.72 24.59
CA THR A 142 30.63 0.52 25.62
C THR A 142 29.49 1.53 25.42
N PRO A 143 28.30 1.35 26.02
CA PRO A 143 27.25 2.38 25.99
C PRO A 143 27.78 3.76 26.39
N GLU A 144 28.63 3.83 27.41
CA GLU A 144 29.25 5.06 27.91
C GLU A 144 30.19 5.69 26.85
N ALA A 145 31.02 4.88 26.19
CA ALA A 145 31.90 5.37 25.12
C ALA A 145 31.13 5.81 23.87
N VAL A 146 29.95 5.22 23.61
CA VAL A 146 29.04 5.68 22.54
C VAL A 146 28.44 7.04 22.91
N ASP A 147 28.11 7.23 24.18
CA ASP A 147 27.53 8.46 24.71
C ASP A 147 28.54 9.61 24.70
N GLU A 148 29.76 9.37 25.19
CA GLU A 148 30.85 10.35 25.17
C GLU A 148 31.16 10.80 23.74
N ALA A 149 31.27 9.85 22.80
CA ALA A 149 31.48 10.19 21.40
C ALA A 149 30.31 10.98 20.78
N PHE A 150 29.08 10.74 21.24
CA PHE A 150 27.93 11.55 20.81
C PHE A 150 28.04 12.98 21.34
N ASP A 151 28.33 13.15 22.62
CA ASP A 151 28.46 14.46 23.27
C ASP A 151 29.61 15.28 22.67
N ASP A 152 30.74 14.66 22.35
CA ASP A 152 31.86 15.30 21.66
C ASP A 152 31.46 15.84 20.28
N VAL A 153 30.71 15.04 19.50
CA VAL A 153 30.24 15.47 18.17
C VAL A 153 29.19 16.57 18.30
N VAL A 154 28.30 16.51 19.30
CA VAL A 154 27.33 17.58 19.59
C VAL A 154 28.05 18.87 19.93
N LYS A 155 29.04 18.81 20.82
CA LYS A 155 29.85 19.95 21.23
C LYS A 155 30.61 20.56 20.06
N GLU A 156 31.19 19.73 19.19
CA GLU A 156 31.92 20.19 18.01
C GLU A 156 31.00 20.86 16.97
N LEU A 157 29.79 20.32 16.75
CA LEU A 157 28.85 20.88 15.77
C LEU A 157 27.98 22.01 16.33
N GLY A 158 27.94 22.21 17.64
CA GLY A 158 27.02 23.13 18.32
C GLY A 158 25.54 22.73 18.17
N ARG A 159 25.25 21.51 17.68
CA ARG A 159 23.90 20.96 17.48
C ARG A 159 23.93 19.44 17.47
N VAL A 160 22.75 18.81 17.56
CA VAL A 160 22.61 17.35 17.41
C VAL A 160 23.06 16.92 16.00
N PRO A 161 23.99 15.95 15.87
CA PRO A 161 24.42 15.45 14.57
C PRO A 161 23.32 14.62 13.88
N THR A 162 23.32 14.62 12.55
CA THR A 162 22.61 13.61 11.77
C THR A 162 23.29 12.24 11.92
N PHE A 163 22.59 11.16 11.58
CA PHE A 163 23.20 9.82 11.61
C PHE A 163 24.43 9.73 10.70
N GLU A 164 24.42 10.39 9.54
CA GLU A 164 25.54 10.39 8.60
C GLU A 164 26.74 11.17 9.14
N GLU A 165 26.50 12.35 9.73
CA GLU A 165 27.55 13.15 10.39
C GLU A 165 28.20 12.38 11.53
N PHE A 166 27.38 11.75 12.38
CA PHE A 166 27.86 10.92 13.48
C PHE A 166 28.57 9.66 12.97
N SER A 167 28.03 8.95 11.99
CA SER A 167 28.65 7.73 11.43
C SER A 167 29.95 8.01 10.70
N LYS A 168 30.14 9.20 10.14
CA LYS A 168 31.39 9.58 9.47
C LYS A 168 32.54 9.77 10.46
N LYS A 169 32.25 10.32 11.65
CA LYS A 169 33.24 10.51 12.72
C LYS A 169 33.40 9.29 13.60
N CYS A 170 32.29 8.69 14.01
CA CYS A 170 32.19 7.66 15.03
C CYS A 170 31.49 6.41 14.48
N GLY A 171 31.94 5.90 13.33
CA GLY A 171 31.30 4.79 12.62
C GLY A 171 31.18 3.49 13.43
N GLY A 172 32.05 3.27 14.43
CA GLY A 172 31.93 2.17 15.38
C GLY A 172 30.73 2.32 16.32
N ALA A 173 30.58 3.49 16.94
CA ALA A 173 29.44 3.85 17.78
C ALA A 173 28.12 3.78 17.01
N ALA A 174 28.07 4.39 15.83
CA ALA A 174 26.88 4.39 14.96
C ALA A 174 26.42 2.98 14.59
N ASN A 175 27.37 2.08 14.31
CA ASN A 175 27.07 0.67 14.04
C ASN A 175 26.55 -0.07 15.28
N ARG A 176 27.02 0.27 16.48
CA ARG A 176 26.57 -0.35 17.73
C ARG A 176 25.10 -0.02 18.00
N ILE A 177 24.71 1.24 17.78
CA ILE A 177 23.31 1.69 17.82
C ILE A 177 22.47 0.95 16.76
N LYS A 178 22.90 0.96 15.48
CA LYS A 178 22.15 0.33 14.38
C LYS A 178 21.94 -1.17 14.58
N LYS A 179 22.87 -1.86 15.25
CA LYS A 179 22.79 -3.30 15.51
C LYS A 179 22.09 -3.65 16.83
N GLY A 180 21.57 -2.68 17.58
CA GLY A 180 20.95 -2.92 18.89
C GLY A 180 21.94 -3.46 19.92
N ARG A 181 23.22 -3.11 19.80
CA ARG A 181 24.28 -3.52 20.74
C ARG A 181 24.56 -2.42 21.77
N TYR A 182 24.14 -1.19 21.51
CA TYR A 182 24.16 -0.10 22.48
C TYR A 182 23.17 -0.45 23.59
N ASP A 183 21.93 -0.68 23.19
CA ASP A 183 20.84 -1.25 23.97
C ASP A 183 19.97 -2.06 22.98
N SER A 184 19.44 -3.20 23.41
CA SER A 184 18.64 -4.09 22.56
C SER A 184 17.35 -3.47 22.03
N GLU A 185 16.78 -2.49 22.75
CA GLU A 185 15.57 -1.75 22.39
C GLU A 185 15.86 -0.58 21.44
N ILE A 186 17.11 -0.10 21.44
CA ILE A 186 17.60 1.04 20.66
C ILE A 186 18.33 0.52 19.40
N ARG A 187 17.54 0.26 18.35
CA ARG A 187 18.03 -0.28 17.06
C ARG A 187 18.12 0.74 15.93
N ASN A 188 17.81 2.01 16.20
CA ASN A 188 17.89 3.07 15.21
C ASN A 188 18.28 4.41 15.85
N TRP A 189 18.73 5.33 15.01
CA TRP A 189 19.21 6.65 15.42
C TRP A 189 18.15 7.48 16.15
N GLY A 190 16.89 7.44 15.69
CA GLY A 190 15.80 8.19 16.31
C GLY A 190 15.52 7.76 17.75
N LYS A 191 15.53 6.44 18.02
CA LYS A 191 15.42 5.91 19.39
C LYS A 191 16.61 6.29 20.26
N PHE A 192 17.83 6.27 19.70
CA PHE A 192 19.02 6.68 20.42
C PHE A 192 18.97 8.15 20.82
N LEU A 193 18.58 9.03 19.90
CA LEU A 193 18.37 10.46 20.19
C LEU A 193 17.29 10.66 21.26
N THR A 194 16.18 9.93 21.16
CA THR A 194 15.11 9.97 22.17
C THR A 194 15.62 9.57 23.56
N CYS A 195 16.43 8.51 23.63
CA CYS A 195 17.09 8.08 24.87
C CYS A 195 18.04 9.16 25.43
N LYS A 196 18.65 9.97 24.57
CA LYS A 196 19.52 11.10 24.95
C LYS A 196 18.76 12.37 25.32
N GLY A 197 17.42 12.33 25.36
CA GLY A 197 16.60 13.53 25.53
C GLY A 197 16.71 14.52 24.37
N ALA A 198 17.39 14.12 23.28
CA ALA A 198 17.49 14.89 22.06
C ALA A 198 16.26 14.58 21.21
N LYS A 199 15.55 15.63 20.78
CA LYS A 199 14.53 15.45 19.75
C LYS A 199 15.25 14.98 18.49
N PRO A 200 14.82 13.88 17.85
CA PRO A 200 15.39 13.45 16.60
C PRO A 200 15.45 14.64 15.64
N TYR A 201 16.65 15.03 15.20
CA TYR A 201 16.81 15.88 14.03
C TYR A 201 16.48 15.01 12.80
N ILE A 202 15.25 14.52 12.75
CA ILE A 202 14.63 14.17 11.48
C ILE A 202 14.55 15.51 10.75
N GLU A 203 14.71 15.51 9.44
CA GLU A 203 14.57 16.66 8.54
C GLU A 203 13.26 17.48 8.68
N ILE A 204 12.43 17.19 9.69
CA ILE A 204 11.23 17.90 10.14
C ILE A 204 11.45 19.42 10.19
N ASN A 205 12.64 19.91 10.56
CA ASN A 205 12.92 21.35 10.61
C ASN A 205 13.67 21.91 9.39
N LYS A 206 14.10 21.07 8.42
CA LYS A 206 14.69 21.57 7.17
C LYS A 206 13.62 22.08 6.20
N TRP A 207 12.42 21.52 6.29
CA TRP A 207 11.30 21.80 5.39
C TRP A 207 10.10 22.33 6.17
N MET A 208 10.31 23.48 6.82
CA MET A 208 9.20 24.26 7.36
C MET A 208 8.35 24.82 6.20
N PRO A 209 7.05 25.12 6.42
CA PRO A 209 6.18 25.65 5.39
C PRO A 209 6.76 26.84 4.63
N GLU A 210 7.41 27.76 5.33
CA GLU A 210 8.02 28.96 4.76
C GLU A 210 9.20 28.61 3.83
N ILE A 211 9.99 27.58 4.17
CA ILE A 211 11.11 27.11 3.35
C ILE A 211 10.58 26.39 2.11
N ILE A 212 9.56 25.53 2.28
CA ILE A 212 8.90 24.82 1.17
C ILE A 212 8.32 25.83 0.17
N GLU A 213 7.65 26.86 0.67
CA GLU A 213 7.10 27.94 -0.15
C GLU A 213 8.19 28.73 -0.87
N LYS A 214 9.27 29.07 -0.18
CA LYS A 214 10.38 29.81 -0.77
C LYS A 214 11.06 29.03 -1.90
N VAL A 215 11.33 27.72 -1.71
CA VAL A 215 11.95 26.92 -2.77
C VAL A 215 11.00 26.67 -3.94
N PHE A 216 9.69 26.64 -3.69
CA PHE A 216 8.66 26.59 -4.74
C PHE A 216 8.62 27.88 -5.55
N ASP A 217 8.57 29.04 -4.91
CA ASP A 217 8.55 30.35 -5.57
C ASP A 217 9.83 30.54 -6.41
N ASN A 218 11.01 30.21 -5.86
CA ASN A 218 12.27 30.25 -6.61
C ASN A 218 12.27 29.36 -7.86
N LEU A 219 11.69 28.15 -7.77
CA LEU A 219 11.62 27.25 -8.93
C LEU A 219 10.60 27.74 -9.97
N CYS A 220 9.52 28.38 -9.53
CA CYS A 220 8.57 29.02 -10.45
C CYS A 220 9.23 30.16 -11.22
N GLU A 221 10.03 31.00 -10.55
CA GLU A 221 10.80 32.07 -11.18
C GLU A 221 11.82 31.52 -12.19
N GLU A 222 12.55 30.48 -11.82
CA GLU A 222 13.54 29.83 -12.69
C GLU A 222 12.91 29.22 -13.95
N LEU A 223 11.76 28.56 -13.82
CA LEU A 223 11.08 27.91 -14.95
C LEU A 223 10.18 28.87 -15.75
N GLY A 224 9.87 30.04 -15.20
CA GLY A 224 8.86 30.96 -15.74
C GLY A 224 7.43 30.39 -15.72
N ARG A 225 7.20 29.27 -15.00
CA ARG A 225 5.91 28.58 -14.84
C ARG A 225 5.90 27.74 -13.56
N VAL A 226 4.73 27.26 -13.16
CA VAL A 226 4.61 26.31 -12.04
C VAL A 226 5.38 25.01 -12.37
N PRO A 227 6.25 24.52 -11.47
CA PRO A 227 6.95 23.26 -11.68
C PRO A 227 5.98 22.08 -11.71
N THR A 228 6.29 21.07 -12.51
CA THR A 228 5.64 19.77 -12.44
C THR A 228 6.11 19.01 -11.20
N TYR A 229 5.36 17.97 -10.80
CA TYR A 229 5.75 17.09 -9.70
C TYR A 229 7.17 16.54 -9.84
N VAL A 230 7.54 16.12 -11.06
CA VAL A 230 8.86 15.52 -11.35
C VAL A 230 9.96 16.56 -11.18
N GLU A 231 9.79 17.75 -11.75
CA GLU A 231 10.77 18.85 -11.65
C GLU A 231 10.99 19.29 -10.20
N PHE A 232 9.91 19.41 -9.41
CA PHE A 232 10.03 19.75 -8.00
C PHE A 232 10.67 18.62 -7.18
N LYS A 233 10.35 17.36 -7.48
CA LYS A 233 10.94 16.19 -6.82
C LYS A 233 12.44 16.08 -7.06
N GLU A 234 12.89 16.28 -8.30
CA GLU A 234 14.29 16.17 -8.67
C GLU A 234 15.16 17.18 -7.92
N LYS A 235 14.66 18.40 -7.74
CA LYS A 235 15.41 19.49 -7.10
C LYS A 235 15.22 19.56 -5.58
N TYR A 236 14.02 19.22 -5.09
CA TYR A 236 13.61 19.42 -3.70
C TYR A 236 12.81 18.23 -3.14
N SER A 237 13.30 17.00 -3.36
CA SER A 237 12.66 15.76 -2.88
C SER A 237 12.23 15.79 -1.41
N GLY A 238 13.03 16.38 -0.53
CA GLY A 238 12.70 16.50 0.90
C GLY A 238 11.52 17.45 1.19
N ALA A 239 11.35 18.52 0.40
CA ALA A 239 10.21 19.43 0.50
C ALA A 239 8.93 18.72 0.08
N LEU A 240 9.01 17.97 -1.03
CA LEU A 240 7.90 17.16 -1.53
C LEU A 240 7.50 16.08 -0.52
N ASP A 241 8.47 15.41 0.09
CA ASP A 241 8.25 14.45 1.17
C ASP A 241 7.54 15.09 2.36
N ALA A 242 7.85 16.34 2.70
CA ALA A 242 7.16 17.07 3.76
C ALA A 242 5.71 17.42 3.38
N ILE A 243 5.43 17.75 2.11
CA ILE A 243 4.06 17.93 1.60
C ILE A 243 3.28 16.62 1.68
N VAL A 244 3.78 15.54 1.09
CA VAL A 244 3.08 14.24 1.01
C VAL A 244 2.88 13.60 2.38
N LYS A 245 3.81 13.80 3.33
CA LYS A 245 3.72 13.29 4.71
C LYS A 245 2.93 14.22 5.65
N LEU A 246 2.16 15.17 5.12
CA LEU A 246 1.29 16.08 5.90
C LEU A 246 2.03 16.98 6.88
N ARG A 247 3.33 17.24 6.65
CA ARG A 247 4.17 18.10 7.50
C ARG A 247 4.17 19.56 7.09
N TYR A 248 3.85 19.86 5.83
CA TYR A 248 3.62 21.22 5.34
C TYR A 248 2.32 21.79 5.92
N ASN A 249 1.20 21.11 5.64
CA ASN A 249 -0.13 21.45 6.13
C ASN A 249 -0.93 20.14 6.21
N PRO A 250 -1.60 19.84 7.34
CA PRO A 250 -2.32 18.58 7.53
C PRO A 250 -3.48 18.36 6.55
N GLU A 251 -4.00 19.42 5.92
CA GLU A 251 -5.09 19.36 4.93
C GLU A 251 -4.58 19.09 3.50
N ILE A 252 -3.26 19.23 3.28
CA ILE A 252 -2.64 19.11 1.96
C ILE A 252 -1.86 17.81 1.89
N ARG A 253 -2.37 16.86 1.11
CA ARG A 253 -1.89 15.46 1.09
C ARG A 253 -1.09 15.10 -0.15
N ASN A 254 -1.20 15.90 -1.20
CA ASN A 254 -0.50 15.65 -2.46
C ASN A 254 -0.05 16.95 -3.12
N TRP A 255 0.79 16.79 -4.14
CA TRP A 255 1.35 17.90 -4.89
C TRP A 255 0.29 18.80 -5.54
N GLY A 256 -0.77 18.20 -6.11
CA GLY A 256 -1.86 18.96 -6.73
C GLY A 256 -2.56 19.87 -5.71
N GLN A 257 -2.89 19.34 -4.53
CA GLN A 257 -3.48 20.11 -3.43
C GLN A 257 -2.55 21.21 -2.93
N PHE A 258 -1.24 20.97 -2.86
CA PHE A 258 -0.27 21.99 -2.48
C PHE A 258 -0.24 23.14 -3.49
N VAL A 259 -0.15 22.81 -4.77
CA VAL A 259 -0.19 23.78 -5.87
C VAL A 259 -1.49 24.57 -5.82
N THR A 260 -2.64 23.89 -5.75
CA THR A 260 -3.96 24.51 -5.59
C THR A 260 -4.01 25.43 -4.37
N HIS A 261 -3.59 24.98 -3.21
CA HIS A 261 -3.57 25.79 -1.98
C HIS A 261 -2.71 27.03 -2.16
N ARG A 262 -1.52 26.92 -2.75
CA ARG A 262 -0.63 28.06 -3.00
C ARG A 262 -1.23 29.08 -3.95
N ILE A 263 -1.86 28.61 -5.02
CA ILE A 263 -2.54 29.47 -5.98
C ILE A 263 -3.75 30.14 -5.33
N THR A 264 -4.58 29.39 -4.62
CA THR A 264 -5.83 29.87 -3.99
C THR A 264 -5.61 30.74 -2.76
N SER A 265 -4.54 30.54 -1.99
CA SER A 265 -4.18 31.39 -0.84
C SER A 265 -3.59 32.74 -1.25
N LYS A 266 -2.90 32.81 -2.41
CA LYS A 266 -2.38 34.08 -2.98
C LYS A 266 -3.35 34.76 -3.96
N LEU A 267 -4.40 34.07 -4.42
CA LEU A 267 -5.44 34.60 -5.32
C LEU A 267 -6.19 35.84 -4.77
N PRO A 268 -6.57 35.92 -3.48
CA PRO A 268 -7.35 37.05 -2.95
C PRO A 268 -6.61 38.40 -2.99
N GLU A 269 -5.28 38.39 -2.86
CA GLU A 269 -4.46 39.62 -2.95
C GLU A 269 -4.20 40.06 -4.39
N VAL A 270 -4.27 39.15 -5.37
CA VAL A 270 -3.89 39.43 -6.77
C VAL A 270 -5.10 39.66 -7.68
N PHE A 271 -6.29 39.17 -7.30
CA PHE A 271 -7.52 39.21 -8.11
C PHE A 271 -8.64 40.06 -7.49
N THR A 272 -8.35 41.26 -6.99
CA THR A 272 -9.40 42.28 -6.95
C THR A 272 -9.59 42.86 -8.35
N LEU A 273 -10.84 43.17 -8.72
CA LEU A 273 -11.11 43.86 -10.00
C LEU A 273 -10.27 45.14 -10.10
N ASP A 274 -10.06 45.81 -8.97
CA ASP A 274 -9.22 47.01 -8.86
C ASP A 274 -7.75 46.74 -9.23
N ASN A 275 -7.14 45.63 -8.76
CA ASN A 275 -5.77 45.28 -9.11
C ASN A 275 -5.59 44.90 -10.60
N ILE A 276 -6.60 44.27 -11.20
CA ILE A 276 -6.60 43.92 -12.63
C ILE A 276 -6.78 45.17 -13.50
N LEU A 277 -7.58 46.13 -13.03
CA LEU A 277 -7.77 47.42 -13.68
C LEU A 277 -6.51 48.30 -13.58
N ASP A 278 -5.80 48.24 -12.45
CA ASP A 278 -4.56 49.01 -12.19
C ASP A 278 -3.35 48.49 -12.98
N LEU A 279 -3.28 47.19 -13.29
CA LEU A 279 -2.19 46.60 -14.10
C LEU A 279 -2.25 47.03 -15.58
N GLY A 280 -3.34 47.65 -16.03
CA GLY A 280 -3.50 48.14 -17.39
C GLY A 280 -3.73 47.02 -18.42
N PHE A 281 -4.72 47.22 -19.30
CA PHE A 281 -5.24 46.25 -20.28
C PHE A 281 -4.23 45.70 -21.32
N ASN A 282 -2.96 46.12 -21.29
CA ASN A 282 -1.91 45.66 -22.21
C ASN A 282 -0.80 44.85 -21.52
N ASP A 283 -0.87 44.59 -20.22
CA ASP A 283 0.20 43.88 -19.52
C ASP A 283 0.16 42.37 -19.80
N LYS A 284 1.24 41.85 -20.39
CA LYS A 284 1.51 40.42 -20.60
C LYS A 284 1.37 39.61 -19.32
N LYS A 285 1.61 40.24 -18.17
CA LYS A 285 1.47 39.66 -16.82
C LYS A 285 0.01 39.35 -16.49
N ALA A 286 -0.94 40.24 -16.82
CA ALA A 286 -2.36 40.02 -16.59
C ALA A 286 -2.91 38.87 -17.44
N ASN A 287 -2.51 38.78 -18.71
CA ASN A 287 -2.90 37.67 -19.60
C ASN A 287 -2.36 36.32 -19.11
N ASN A 288 -1.10 36.26 -18.68
CA ASN A 288 -0.51 35.04 -18.12
C ASN A 288 -1.20 34.60 -16.82
N ILE A 289 -1.58 35.54 -15.96
CA ILE A 289 -2.27 35.26 -14.70
C ILE A 289 -3.63 34.61 -14.97
N VAL A 290 -4.39 35.11 -15.94
CA VAL A 290 -5.71 34.58 -16.31
C VAL A 290 -5.61 33.23 -17.06
N GLU A 291 -4.67 33.09 -18.00
CA GLU A 291 -4.39 31.82 -18.68
C GLU A 291 -3.96 30.72 -17.71
N ASN A 292 -3.12 31.05 -16.72
CA ASN A 292 -2.71 30.12 -15.69
C ASN A 292 -3.90 29.70 -14.81
N ALA A 293 -4.76 30.64 -14.39
CA ALA A 293 -5.96 30.32 -13.61
C ALA A 293 -6.92 29.39 -14.35
N LEU A 294 -7.14 29.63 -15.66
CA LEU A 294 -7.96 28.77 -16.52
C LEU A 294 -7.34 27.39 -16.73
N THR A 295 -6.02 27.33 -16.89
CA THR A 295 -5.27 26.07 -17.05
C THR A 295 -5.30 25.25 -15.76
N LEU A 296 -5.15 25.88 -14.61
CA LEU A 296 -5.20 25.24 -13.30
C LEU A 296 -6.60 24.74 -12.97
N HIS A 297 -7.65 25.45 -13.36
CA HIS A 297 -9.02 24.95 -13.25
C HIS A 297 -9.26 23.71 -14.12
N ARG A 298 -8.79 23.72 -15.37
CA ARG A 298 -8.89 22.57 -16.29
C ARG A 298 -8.16 21.33 -15.75
N ILE A 299 -7.04 21.52 -15.06
CA ILE A 299 -6.23 20.41 -14.52
C ILE A 299 -6.78 19.90 -13.19
N TYR A 300 -7.35 20.76 -12.33
CA TYR A 300 -7.66 20.41 -10.94
C TYR A 300 -9.14 20.47 -10.53
N LYS A 301 -10.09 20.72 -11.45
CA LYS A 301 -11.55 20.74 -11.20
C LYS A 301 -11.95 21.50 -9.92
N LEU A 302 -11.52 22.76 -9.80
CA LEU A 302 -11.95 23.61 -8.69
C LEU A 302 -13.49 23.79 -8.71
N ASN A 303 -14.08 24.19 -7.58
CA ASN A 303 -15.54 24.38 -7.43
C ASN A 303 -16.14 25.20 -8.61
N SER A 304 -17.34 24.81 -9.07
CA SER A 304 -18.05 25.40 -10.21
C SER A 304 -18.32 26.90 -10.06
N GLU A 305 -18.41 27.41 -8.83
CA GLU A 305 -18.54 28.85 -8.57
C GLU A 305 -17.28 29.62 -8.99
N CYS A 306 -16.09 29.15 -8.61
CA CYS A 306 -14.82 29.79 -9.00
C CYS A 306 -14.61 29.76 -10.53
N TYR A 307 -15.04 28.69 -11.19
CA TYR A 307 -15.02 28.61 -12.66
C TYR A 307 -15.92 29.66 -13.29
N THR A 308 -17.15 29.77 -12.79
CA THR A 308 -18.17 30.66 -13.33
C THR A 308 -17.70 32.10 -13.20
N THR A 309 -17.22 32.50 -12.02
CA THR A 309 -16.65 33.83 -11.80
C THR A 309 -15.41 34.10 -12.66
N SER A 310 -14.48 33.15 -12.77
CA SER A 310 -13.27 33.34 -13.59
C SER A 310 -13.57 33.42 -15.09
N LYS A 311 -14.53 32.61 -15.56
CA LYS A 311 -15.01 32.60 -16.94
C LYS A 311 -15.77 33.89 -17.27
N GLU A 312 -16.65 34.34 -16.39
CA GLU A 312 -17.37 35.61 -16.54
C GLU A 312 -16.42 36.80 -16.55
N LEU A 313 -15.41 36.82 -15.68
CA LEU A 313 -14.34 37.83 -15.71
C LEU A 313 -13.56 37.82 -17.02
N PHE A 314 -13.21 36.64 -17.53
CA PHE A 314 -12.47 36.51 -18.79
C PHE A 314 -13.29 36.93 -20.02
N GLU A 315 -14.57 36.54 -20.08
CA GLU A 315 -15.46 36.96 -21.16
C GLU A 315 -15.77 38.46 -21.08
N THR A 316 -15.90 39.01 -19.87
CA THR A 316 -16.00 40.46 -19.66
C THR A 316 -14.73 41.18 -20.12
N TYR A 317 -13.55 40.66 -19.80
CA TYR A 317 -12.27 41.19 -20.25
C TYR A 317 -12.14 41.17 -21.78
N LYS A 318 -12.52 40.07 -22.44
CA LYS A 318 -12.56 39.97 -23.91
C LYS A 318 -13.55 40.97 -24.52
N SER A 319 -14.73 41.12 -23.93
CA SER A 319 -15.75 42.05 -24.39
C SER A 319 -15.25 43.50 -24.29
N LEU A 320 -14.58 43.87 -23.20
CA LEU A 320 -13.97 45.20 -23.03
C LEU A 320 -12.80 45.45 -24.01
N GLN A 321 -11.98 44.43 -24.29
CA GLN A 321 -10.94 44.48 -25.33
C GLN A 321 -11.53 44.70 -26.73
N ALA A 322 -12.66 44.05 -27.03
CA ALA A 322 -13.37 44.19 -28.30
C ALA A 322 -14.02 45.58 -28.44
N GLU A 323 -14.67 46.10 -27.40
CA GLU A 323 -15.25 47.45 -27.39
C GLU A 323 -14.18 48.54 -27.57
N LYS A 324 -13.00 48.39 -26.94
CA LYS A 324 -11.90 49.35 -27.08
C LYS A 324 -11.30 49.37 -28.49
N LYS A 325 -11.36 48.26 -29.23
CA LYS A 325 -10.97 48.20 -30.66
C LYS A 325 -12.04 48.77 -31.60
N GLY A 326 -13.27 49.01 -31.11
CA GLY A 326 -14.43 49.46 -31.90
C GLY A 326 -14.75 50.96 -31.88
N GLY A 327 -14.09 51.77 -31.04
CA GLY A 327 -14.27 53.24 -31.00
C GLY A 327 -15.39 53.73 -30.06
N GLU A 328 -15.07 54.80 -29.32
CA GLU A 328 -15.87 55.58 -28.35
C GLU A 328 -16.68 54.83 -27.27
N VAL A 329 -16.03 54.58 -26.12
CA VAL A 329 -16.71 54.25 -24.86
C VAL A 329 -17.31 55.52 -24.25
N THR A 330 -18.62 55.71 -24.37
CA THR A 330 -19.34 56.72 -23.59
C THR A 330 -19.51 56.25 -22.13
N LYS A 331 -19.03 57.08 -21.20
CA LYS A 331 -18.86 56.84 -19.74
C LYS A 331 -20.12 56.52 -18.91
N LYS A 332 -21.24 56.08 -19.48
CA LYS A 332 -22.48 55.81 -18.71
C LYS A 332 -23.23 54.57 -19.16
N ARG A 333 -22.70 53.39 -18.85
CA ARG A 333 -23.52 52.21 -18.53
C ARG A 333 -22.94 51.52 -17.29
N ARG A 334 -23.50 51.84 -16.12
CA ARG A 334 -23.31 51.02 -14.92
C ARG A 334 -24.21 49.81 -15.07
N TYR A 335 -23.65 48.60 -15.03
CA TYR A 335 -24.38 47.34 -14.99
C TYR A 335 -24.85 47.06 -13.56
N PRO A 336 -26.13 47.27 -13.21
CA PRO A 336 -26.61 47.14 -11.82
C PRO A 336 -26.78 45.67 -11.40
N SER A 337 -26.76 44.73 -12.35
CA SER A 337 -26.96 43.29 -12.10
C SER A 337 -25.79 42.60 -11.42
N LEU A 338 -24.59 43.21 -11.38
CA LEU A 338 -23.39 42.63 -10.77
C LEU A 338 -23.16 43.03 -9.30
N GLN A 339 -23.74 44.14 -8.84
CA GLN A 339 -23.62 44.54 -7.43
C GLN A 339 -24.51 43.70 -6.48
N LYS A 340 -25.44 42.91 -7.01
CA LYS A 340 -26.41 42.16 -6.20
C LYS A 340 -25.97 40.73 -5.87
N SER A 341 -25.00 40.17 -6.59
CA SER A 341 -24.51 38.79 -6.43
C SER A 341 -23.21 38.65 -5.63
N LEU A 342 -22.59 39.77 -5.22
CA LEU A 342 -21.37 39.79 -4.41
C LEU A 342 -21.63 40.47 -3.04
N ARG A 343 -22.30 39.74 -2.14
CA ARG A 343 -22.19 39.96 -0.69
C ARG A 343 -21.75 38.66 -0.05
N ILE A 344 -20.44 38.49 0.10
CA ILE A 344 -19.88 37.50 1.02
C ILE A 344 -19.91 38.18 2.40
N PHE A 345 -20.76 37.69 3.31
CA PHE A 345 -20.74 38.13 4.69
C PHE A 345 -19.55 37.50 5.42
N PRO A 346 -18.83 38.24 6.28
CA PRO A 346 -17.90 37.62 7.22
C PRO A 346 -18.71 36.87 8.29
N LEU A 347 -18.32 35.62 8.57
CA LEU A 347 -18.78 34.86 9.72
C LEU A 347 -18.18 35.51 10.98
N GLU A 348 -18.97 36.33 11.67
CA GLU A 348 -18.71 36.67 13.07
C GLU A 348 -19.35 35.63 13.98
N THR A 349 -18.53 35.11 14.89
CA THR A 349 -18.93 34.29 16.03
C THR A 349 -19.50 35.20 17.12
N GLU A 350 -20.76 34.99 17.53
CA GLU A 350 -21.20 34.96 18.93
C GLU A 350 -22.73 34.76 19.04
N GLY A 351 -23.15 34.05 20.08
CA GLY A 351 -24.50 33.52 20.22
C GLY A 351 -25.55 34.52 20.67
N ASN A 352 -26.82 34.16 20.48
CA ASN A 352 -27.84 34.13 21.52
C ASN A 352 -29.16 33.54 20.99
N LEU A 353 -29.78 32.68 21.80
CA LEU A 353 -31.14 32.21 21.63
C LEU A 353 -32.12 33.38 21.70
N VAL A 354 -33.08 33.44 20.77
CA VAL A 354 -34.43 33.96 21.06
C VAL A 354 -35.46 33.07 20.35
N MET A 355 -36.33 32.46 21.17
CA MET A 355 -37.57 31.81 20.75
C MET A 355 -38.65 32.87 20.47
N VAL A 356 -39.36 32.74 19.35
CA VAL A 356 -40.77 33.19 19.22
C VAL A 356 -41.53 32.19 18.33
N GLU A 357 -42.68 31.76 18.85
CA GLU A 357 -43.65 30.79 18.32
C GLU A 357 -44.50 31.30 17.12
N PRO A 358 -45.29 30.42 16.47
CA PRO A 358 -45.70 30.56 15.06
C PRO A 358 -47.12 31.15 14.87
N TYR A 359 -47.40 31.62 13.64
CA TYR A 359 -48.78 31.66 13.14
C TYR A 359 -48.88 31.24 11.67
N GLU A 360 -49.99 30.55 11.40
CA GLU A 360 -50.29 29.58 10.36
C GLU A 360 -50.50 30.17 8.96
N GLY A 361 -50.36 29.31 7.93
CA GLY A 361 -50.88 29.64 6.62
C GLY A 361 -50.64 28.69 5.45
N SER A 362 -51.00 27.40 5.56
CA SER A 362 -51.44 26.50 4.45
C SER A 362 -50.44 26.20 3.30
N ARG A 363 -50.34 25.02 2.67
CA ARG A 363 -51.15 23.79 2.56
C ARG A 363 -50.23 22.72 1.90
N LYS A 364 -50.23 21.50 2.47
CA LYS A 364 -50.09 20.14 1.87
C LYS A 364 -49.11 19.97 0.70
N THR A 365 -48.07 19.12 0.82
CA THR A 365 -48.20 17.66 0.83
C THR A 365 -47.19 16.93 1.73
N GLU A 366 -47.68 15.91 2.43
CA GLU A 366 -46.91 14.89 3.15
C GLU A 366 -46.31 13.86 2.18
N ARG A 367 -45.04 13.49 2.41
CA ARG A 367 -44.67 12.10 2.74
C ARG A 367 -43.28 12.04 3.40
N ASN A 368 -43.34 11.66 4.67
CA ASN A 368 -42.32 11.18 5.62
C ASN A 368 -41.08 10.55 4.97
N GLY A 369 -39.84 10.74 5.45
CA GLY A 369 -39.40 11.22 6.76
C GLY A 369 -38.50 10.17 7.40
N ILE A 370 -37.24 10.07 6.96
CA ILE A 370 -36.17 9.38 7.70
C ILE A 370 -35.49 10.42 8.59
N LYS A 371 -35.38 10.09 9.87
CA LYS A 371 -34.97 10.97 10.96
C LYS A 371 -33.53 11.45 10.79
N GLU A 372 -33.31 12.76 10.93
CA GLU A 372 -32.00 13.43 10.93
C GLU A 372 -31.03 12.94 12.03
N HIS A 373 -31.47 12.03 12.91
CA HIS A 373 -30.62 11.48 13.96
C HIS A 373 -29.59 10.44 13.45
N GLU A 374 -29.84 9.77 12.32
CA GLU A 374 -28.92 8.77 11.74
C GLU A 374 -27.74 9.40 10.96
N ARG A 375 -27.91 10.63 10.45
CA ARG A 375 -26.86 11.36 9.70
C ARG A 375 -25.67 11.76 10.57
N GLY A 376 -25.86 11.93 11.87
CA GLY A 376 -24.81 12.26 12.82
C GLY A 376 -23.89 11.07 13.14
N GLU A 377 -24.49 9.88 13.33
CA GLU A 377 -23.74 8.66 13.67
C GLU A 377 -23.02 8.06 12.46
N MET A 378 -23.66 8.05 11.28
CA MET A 378 -22.99 7.63 10.03
C MET A 378 -21.75 8.49 9.73
N ASN A 379 -21.82 9.81 9.93
CA ASN A 379 -20.67 10.69 9.71
C ASN A 379 -19.51 10.42 10.68
N SER A 380 -19.80 10.01 11.92
CA SER A 380 -18.79 9.63 12.92
C SER A 380 -18.11 8.30 12.56
N VAL A 381 -18.91 7.29 12.20
CA VAL A 381 -18.45 5.95 11.84
C VAL A 381 -17.67 5.98 10.53
N SER A 382 -18.18 6.63 9.49
CA SER A 382 -17.47 6.82 8.22
C SER A 382 -16.14 7.55 8.42
N ARG A 383 -16.07 8.59 9.28
CA ARG A 383 -14.78 9.28 9.58
C ARG A 383 -13.80 8.38 10.32
N LYS A 384 -14.26 7.52 11.24
CA LYS A 384 -13.39 6.55 11.94
C LYS A 384 -12.87 5.48 10.99
N ILE A 385 -13.73 4.91 10.14
CA ILE A 385 -13.36 3.95 9.08
C ILE A 385 -12.36 4.59 8.12
N ILE A 386 -12.64 5.80 7.62
CA ILE A 386 -11.73 6.54 6.75
C ILE A 386 -10.37 6.79 7.45
N LYS A 387 -10.34 7.06 8.76
CA LYS A 387 -9.08 7.17 9.51
C LYS A 387 -8.33 5.84 9.60
N ILE A 388 -9.02 4.72 9.81
CA ILE A 388 -8.43 3.37 9.87
C ILE A 388 -7.83 2.98 8.51
N LEU A 389 -8.59 3.16 7.43
CA LEU A 389 -8.16 2.86 6.06
C LEU A 389 -7.00 3.77 5.64
N ASN A 390 -7.06 5.07 5.96
CA ASN A 390 -5.96 6.02 5.70
C ASN A 390 -4.70 5.70 6.50
N ALA A 391 -4.82 5.27 7.76
CA ALA A 391 -3.68 4.87 8.58
C ALA A 391 -3.00 3.58 8.07
N ALA A 392 -3.70 2.82 7.21
CA ALA A 392 -3.20 1.62 6.57
C ALA A 392 -2.74 1.81 5.12
N ASN A 393 -2.82 3.04 4.59
CA ASN A 393 -2.39 3.39 3.23
C ASN A 393 -3.23 2.69 2.13
N ILE A 394 -4.52 2.47 2.39
CA ILE A 394 -5.45 1.75 1.51
C ILE A 394 -6.16 2.77 0.60
N VAL A 395 -5.93 2.67 -0.72
CA VAL A 395 -6.53 3.52 -1.78
C VAL A 395 -7.53 2.66 -2.59
N PRO A 396 -8.66 3.20 -3.10
CA PRO A 396 -9.49 2.51 -4.11
C PRO A 396 -8.62 1.95 -5.25
N SER A 397 -9.02 0.85 -5.89
CA SER A 397 -8.16 0.18 -6.87
C SER A 397 -7.70 1.16 -7.97
N ASP A 398 -6.39 1.40 -8.03
CA ASP A 398 -5.73 2.25 -9.03
C ASP A 398 -6.16 1.88 -10.45
N ALA A 399 -6.57 0.62 -10.69
CA ALA A 399 -7.02 0.09 -11.96
C ALA A 399 -8.27 0.77 -12.54
N PHE A 400 -9.33 0.96 -11.74
CA PHE A 400 -10.58 1.54 -12.24
C PHE A 400 -10.43 3.03 -12.55
N GLU A 401 -9.72 3.77 -11.69
CA GLU A 401 -9.40 5.17 -11.96
C GLU A 401 -8.44 5.31 -13.13
N TYR A 402 -7.44 4.43 -13.24
CA TYR A 402 -6.50 4.42 -14.37
C TYR A 402 -7.20 4.12 -15.69
N GLU A 403 -8.00 3.06 -15.79
CA GLU A 403 -8.72 2.71 -17.01
C GLU A 403 -9.78 3.75 -17.38
N ASN A 404 -10.50 4.33 -16.41
CA ASN A 404 -11.41 5.45 -16.67
C ASN A 404 -10.67 6.73 -17.09
N GLU A 405 -9.52 7.03 -16.48
CA GLU A 405 -8.76 8.23 -16.85
C GLU A 405 -8.12 8.05 -18.23
N LEU A 406 -7.65 6.84 -18.56
CA LEU A 406 -7.26 6.45 -19.91
C LEU A 406 -8.46 6.63 -20.85
N ALA A 407 -9.58 5.93 -20.64
CA ALA A 407 -10.78 6.01 -21.48
C ALA A 407 -11.25 7.45 -21.72
N LYS A 408 -11.30 8.28 -20.66
CA LYS A 408 -11.69 9.71 -20.75
C LYS A 408 -10.66 10.60 -21.45
N ARG A 409 -9.36 10.36 -21.25
CA ARG A 409 -8.33 11.08 -22.01
C ARG A 409 -8.36 10.69 -23.49
N PHE A 410 -8.88 9.51 -23.83
CA PHE A 410 -8.73 8.90 -25.15
C PHE A 410 -9.99 8.88 -26.03
N SER A 411 -11.19 8.99 -25.45
CA SER A 411 -12.43 9.29 -26.18
C SER A 411 -12.34 10.58 -27.01
N SER A 412 -11.36 11.44 -26.72
CA SER A 412 -11.07 12.66 -27.48
C SER A 412 -10.11 12.49 -28.67
N LYS A 413 -9.42 11.34 -28.87
CA LYS A 413 -8.31 11.24 -29.84
C LYS A 413 -8.12 9.94 -30.65
N GLY A 414 -8.79 8.83 -30.36
CA GLY A 414 -8.67 7.58 -31.17
C GLY A 414 -7.30 6.88 -31.17
N GLU A 415 -6.27 7.46 -30.56
CA GLU A 415 -4.89 6.95 -30.54
C GLU A 415 -4.71 5.69 -29.67
N TYR A 416 -5.50 5.49 -28.60
CA TYR A 416 -5.38 4.30 -27.75
C TYR A 416 -5.87 3.03 -28.45
N ILE A 417 -7.00 3.09 -29.15
CA ILE A 417 -7.49 1.96 -29.96
C ILE A 417 -6.38 1.54 -30.92
N LYS A 418 -5.73 2.51 -31.57
CA LYS A 418 -4.61 2.24 -32.47
C LYS A 418 -3.38 1.64 -31.77
N VAL A 419 -2.93 2.19 -30.63
CA VAL A 419 -1.77 1.63 -29.88
C VAL A 419 -2.06 0.24 -29.34
N TYR A 420 -3.29 0.02 -28.85
CA TYR A 420 -3.74 -1.28 -28.37
C TYR A 420 -3.80 -2.27 -29.54
N GLU A 421 -4.48 -1.93 -30.64
CA GLU A 421 -4.60 -2.72 -31.88
C GLU A 421 -3.24 -3.05 -32.52
N GLU A 422 -2.29 -2.11 -32.52
CA GLU A 422 -0.95 -2.29 -33.11
C GLU A 422 0.04 -3.02 -32.19
N GLY A 423 -0.22 -3.07 -30.88
CA GLY A 423 0.74 -3.50 -29.86
C GLY A 423 0.29 -4.69 -29.03
N LEU A 424 -0.56 -4.43 -28.02
CA LEU A 424 -0.95 -5.44 -27.02
C LEU A 424 -1.97 -6.43 -27.59
N PHE A 425 -2.88 -5.96 -28.43
CA PHE A 425 -3.97 -6.74 -28.99
C PHE A 425 -3.50 -7.96 -29.79
N PRO A 426 -2.56 -7.88 -30.76
CA PRO A 426 -2.12 -9.07 -31.50
C PRO A 426 -1.40 -10.08 -30.60
N LEU A 427 -0.73 -9.60 -29.55
CA LEU A 427 -0.08 -10.46 -28.55
C LEU A 427 -1.13 -11.22 -27.74
N THR A 428 -2.11 -10.52 -27.15
CA THR A 428 -3.18 -11.14 -26.36
C THR A 428 -4.03 -12.07 -27.21
N THR A 429 -4.36 -11.70 -28.45
CA THR A 429 -5.14 -12.55 -29.37
C THR A 429 -4.38 -13.83 -29.71
N ASN A 430 -3.09 -13.75 -30.03
CA ASN A 430 -2.29 -14.96 -30.30
C ASN A 430 -2.13 -15.84 -29.05
N LEU A 431 -1.98 -15.23 -27.88
CA LEU A 431 -1.91 -15.95 -26.63
C LEU A 431 -3.21 -16.71 -26.36
N MET A 432 -4.34 -16.02 -26.45
CA MET A 432 -5.67 -16.62 -26.28
C MET A 432 -5.93 -17.70 -27.33
N ARG A 433 -5.47 -17.53 -28.58
CA ARG A 433 -5.57 -18.55 -29.62
C ARG A 433 -4.86 -19.84 -29.22
N ILE A 434 -3.62 -19.76 -28.75
CA ILE A 434 -2.85 -20.92 -28.29
C ILE A 434 -3.49 -21.58 -27.06
N ILE A 435 -4.09 -20.77 -26.20
CA ILE A 435 -4.80 -21.25 -25.02
C ILE A 435 -6.05 -22.02 -25.45
N LEU A 436 -6.92 -21.41 -26.24
CA LEU A 436 -8.23 -21.93 -26.66
C LEU A 436 -8.15 -23.03 -27.72
N GLU A 437 -7.02 -23.19 -28.41
CA GLU A 437 -6.80 -24.30 -29.35
C GLU A 437 -7.01 -25.66 -28.66
N ARG A 438 -6.66 -25.76 -27.38
CA ARG A 438 -6.79 -26.97 -26.56
C ARG A 438 -8.14 -27.11 -25.86
N GLU A 439 -8.99 -26.08 -25.92
CA GLU A 439 -10.26 -26.08 -25.21
C GLU A 439 -11.40 -26.56 -26.11
N ASN A 440 -12.30 -27.36 -25.53
CA ASN A 440 -13.46 -27.94 -26.23
C ASN A 440 -14.80 -27.37 -25.74
N GLY A 441 -14.78 -26.37 -24.85
CA GLY A 441 -16.00 -25.72 -24.35
C GLY A 441 -16.80 -25.10 -25.49
N LYS A 442 -18.07 -24.78 -25.24
CA LYS A 442 -18.95 -24.12 -26.21
C LYS A 442 -19.31 -22.70 -25.74
N ASN A 443 -19.40 -22.47 -24.45
CA ASN A 443 -19.82 -21.21 -23.85
C ASN A 443 -18.64 -20.57 -23.11
N ILE A 444 -18.20 -19.40 -23.56
CA ILE A 444 -17.07 -18.64 -22.99
C ILE A 444 -17.54 -17.32 -22.41
N LEU A 445 -17.24 -17.09 -21.13
CA LEU A 445 -17.35 -15.78 -20.48
C LEU A 445 -15.97 -15.13 -20.37
N ASP A 446 -15.78 -13.94 -20.95
CA ASP A 446 -14.50 -13.24 -20.95
C ASP A 446 -14.54 -11.99 -20.07
N ILE A 447 -13.93 -12.09 -18.91
CA ILE A 447 -13.87 -11.03 -17.89
C ILE A 447 -12.72 -10.08 -18.20
N GLY A 448 -13.04 -8.79 -18.33
CA GLY A 448 -12.08 -7.77 -18.74
C GLY A 448 -11.72 -7.94 -20.22
N SER A 449 -12.73 -8.08 -21.08
CA SER A 449 -12.53 -8.37 -22.51
C SER A 449 -11.70 -7.30 -23.24
N GLY A 450 -11.63 -6.08 -22.70
CA GLY A 450 -10.83 -4.99 -23.25
C GLY A 450 -11.27 -4.57 -24.66
N VAL A 451 -10.46 -3.72 -25.29
CA VAL A 451 -10.73 -3.23 -26.65
C VAL A 451 -10.47 -4.34 -27.68
N GLY A 452 -11.43 -4.56 -28.58
CA GLY A 452 -11.29 -5.49 -29.70
C GLY A 452 -11.50 -6.96 -29.32
N ALA A 453 -11.74 -7.28 -28.05
CA ALA A 453 -12.04 -8.61 -27.53
C ALA A 453 -11.03 -9.68 -28.01
N PRO A 454 -9.78 -9.68 -27.52
CA PRO A 454 -8.73 -10.61 -27.96
C PRO A 454 -9.15 -12.09 -27.91
N THR A 455 -9.95 -12.47 -26.92
CA THR A 455 -10.51 -13.81 -26.76
C THR A 455 -11.50 -14.14 -27.88
N LEU A 456 -12.43 -13.24 -28.20
CA LEU A 456 -13.35 -13.41 -29.34
C LEU A 456 -12.60 -13.53 -30.67
N GLN A 457 -11.57 -12.73 -30.86
CA GLN A 457 -10.75 -12.78 -32.07
C GLN A 457 -9.97 -14.09 -32.19
N ALA A 458 -9.46 -14.60 -31.08
CA ALA A 458 -8.84 -15.92 -31.03
C ALA A 458 -9.83 -17.02 -31.42
N ILE A 459 -11.07 -16.96 -30.90
CA ILE A 459 -12.17 -17.86 -31.25
C ILE A 459 -12.45 -17.84 -32.76
N MET A 460 -12.63 -16.64 -33.33
CA MET A 460 -12.89 -16.46 -34.76
C MET A 460 -11.75 -17.02 -35.62
N GLN A 461 -10.49 -16.84 -35.21
CA GLN A 461 -9.32 -17.38 -35.92
C GLN A 461 -9.20 -18.90 -35.85
N LEU A 462 -9.70 -19.52 -34.78
CA LEU A 462 -9.74 -20.97 -34.65
C LEU A 462 -10.86 -21.60 -35.47
N GLY A 463 -11.85 -20.83 -35.93
CA GLY A 463 -13.01 -21.34 -36.65
C GLY A 463 -13.87 -22.29 -35.80
N LYS A 464 -13.82 -22.16 -34.48
CA LYS A 464 -14.61 -22.94 -33.53
C LYS A 464 -15.93 -22.24 -33.26
N ASP A 465 -16.99 -23.04 -33.11
CA ASP A 465 -18.34 -22.56 -32.80
C ASP A 465 -18.48 -22.39 -31.29
N PHE A 466 -18.10 -21.21 -30.79
CA PHE A 466 -18.28 -20.84 -29.38
C PHE A 466 -19.35 -19.75 -29.26
N HIS A 467 -20.25 -19.90 -28.29
CA HIS A 467 -21.02 -18.81 -27.72
C HIS A 467 -20.11 -18.00 -26.80
N TYR A 468 -20.02 -16.69 -27.04
CA TYR A 468 -19.11 -15.80 -26.33
C TYR A 468 -19.90 -14.68 -25.66
N SER A 469 -19.53 -14.33 -24.43
CA SER A 469 -19.99 -13.15 -23.71
C SER A 469 -18.80 -12.40 -23.14
N GLY A 470 -18.66 -11.11 -23.50
CA GLY A 470 -17.57 -10.25 -23.03
C GLY A 470 -18.04 -9.28 -21.94
N LEU A 471 -17.28 -9.16 -20.85
CA LEU A 471 -17.53 -8.22 -19.76
C LEU A 471 -16.39 -7.21 -19.64
N ASP A 472 -16.72 -5.93 -19.48
CA ASP A 472 -15.74 -4.91 -19.10
C ASP A 472 -16.42 -3.75 -18.36
N CYS A 473 -15.66 -3.04 -17.54
CA CYS A 473 -16.19 -1.96 -16.70
C CYS A 473 -16.27 -0.61 -17.43
N VAL A 474 -15.62 -0.49 -18.60
CA VAL A 474 -15.59 0.76 -19.39
C VAL A 474 -16.64 0.70 -20.50
N ASP A 475 -17.68 1.53 -20.39
CA ASP A 475 -18.80 1.53 -21.33
C ASP A 475 -18.37 1.88 -22.75
N GLU A 476 -17.41 2.81 -22.92
CA GLU A 476 -16.90 3.18 -24.25
C GLU A 476 -16.19 2.02 -24.96
N ILE A 477 -15.50 1.16 -24.20
CA ILE A 477 -14.85 -0.05 -24.74
C ILE A 477 -15.92 -1.05 -25.19
N GLN A 478 -16.93 -1.27 -24.36
CA GLN A 478 -18.01 -2.21 -24.67
C GLN A 478 -18.91 -1.71 -25.78
N GLN A 479 -19.17 -0.40 -25.88
CA GLN A 479 -19.86 0.19 -27.00
C GLN A 479 -19.09 -0.04 -28.31
N TYR A 480 -17.77 0.19 -28.33
CA TYR A 480 -16.95 -0.12 -29.49
C TYR A 480 -17.02 -1.61 -29.87
N ASN A 481 -16.96 -2.52 -28.89
CA ASN A 481 -17.08 -3.95 -29.14
C ASN A 481 -18.48 -4.32 -29.65
N ARG A 482 -19.56 -3.73 -29.11
CA ARG A 482 -20.94 -3.94 -29.58
C ARG A 482 -21.13 -3.51 -31.02
N GLU A 483 -20.64 -2.32 -31.38
CA GLU A 483 -20.69 -1.80 -32.75
C GLU A 483 -19.93 -2.70 -33.74
N LYS A 484 -18.83 -3.31 -33.30
CA LYS A 484 -17.95 -4.12 -34.16
C LYS A 484 -18.36 -5.59 -34.26
N TYR A 485 -18.89 -6.16 -33.18
CA TYR A 485 -19.09 -7.61 -33.05
C TYR A 485 -20.51 -8.02 -32.66
N GLY A 486 -21.36 -7.10 -32.20
CA GLY A 486 -22.77 -7.35 -31.83
C GLY A 486 -23.04 -7.31 -30.32
N GLU A 487 -24.28 -7.62 -29.91
CA GLU A 487 -24.81 -7.40 -28.56
C GLU A 487 -24.29 -8.33 -27.44
N MET A 488 -23.26 -9.13 -27.71
CA MET A 488 -22.68 -10.10 -26.74
C MET A 488 -21.74 -9.47 -25.69
N PHE A 489 -21.75 -8.14 -25.60
CA PHE A 489 -20.78 -7.32 -24.86
C PHE A 489 -21.49 -6.48 -23.81
N HIS A 490 -21.18 -6.74 -22.54
CA HIS A 490 -21.90 -6.17 -21.41
C HIS A 490 -20.98 -5.24 -20.62
N THR A 491 -21.48 -4.05 -20.34
CA THR A 491 -20.82 -3.08 -19.46
C THR A 491 -21.16 -3.45 -18.01
N LEU A 492 -20.21 -4.05 -17.30
CA LEU A 492 -20.37 -4.49 -15.91
C LEU A 492 -19.10 -4.22 -15.10
N MET A 493 -19.27 -3.70 -13.90
CA MET A 493 -18.19 -3.45 -12.97
C MET A 493 -17.85 -4.72 -12.20
N VAL A 494 -16.78 -5.39 -12.61
CA VAL A 494 -16.28 -6.60 -11.93
C VAL A 494 -15.50 -6.20 -10.67
N PRO A 495 -15.73 -6.85 -9.50
CA PRO A 495 -16.66 -7.96 -9.27
C PRO A 495 -18.10 -7.55 -8.85
N TYR A 496 -18.35 -6.26 -8.65
CA TYR A 496 -19.56 -5.71 -8.00
C TYR A 496 -20.88 -6.04 -8.70
N GLU A 497 -20.87 -6.21 -10.01
CA GLU A 497 -22.08 -6.41 -10.82
C GLU A 497 -22.12 -7.80 -11.47
N MET A 498 -21.24 -8.72 -11.02
CA MET A 498 -21.19 -10.07 -11.57
C MET A 498 -22.51 -10.83 -11.37
N GLY A 499 -23.26 -10.56 -10.30
CA GLY A 499 -24.59 -11.17 -10.07
C GLY A 499 -25.64 -10.84 -11.14
N ASN A 500 -25.37 -9.87 -12.03
CA ASN A 500 -26.24 -9.55 -13.17
C ASN A 500 -25.89 -10.34 -14.44
N VAL A 501 -24.85 -11.19 -14.39
CA VAL A 501 -24.49 -12.07 -15.51
C VAL A 501 -25.42 -13.26 -15.51
N GLU A 502 -26.12 -13.49 -16.62
CA GLU A 502 -26.98 -14.66 -16.81
C GLU A 502 -26.27 -15.68 -17.71
N GLY A 503 -26.42 -16.97 -17.41
CA GLY A 503 -25.93 -18.08 -18.23
C GLY A 503 -25.06 -19.08 -17.47
N GLU A 504 -24.87 -20.24 -18.11
CA GLU A 504 -23.93 -21.29 -17.70
C GLU A 504 -22.80 -21.35 -18.75
N PHE A 505 -21.56 -21.43 -18.27
CA PHE A 505 -20.37 -21.34 -19.11
C PHE A 505 -19.46 -22.56 -18.88
N ASP A 506 -18.92 -23.10 -19.96
CA ASP A 506 -17.88 -24.13 -19.90
C ASP A 506 -16.53 -23.53 -19.50
N THR A 507 -16.29 -22.28 -19.85
CA THR A 507 -14.99 -21.63 -19.66
C THR A 507 -15.15 -20.14 -19.33
N VAL A 508 -14.49 -19.71 -18.27
CA VAL A 508 -14.32 -18.31 -17.93
C VAL A 508 -12.88 -17.90 -18.21
N THR A 509 -12.67 -16.87 -19.03
CA THR A 509 -11.36 -16.29 -19.28
C THR A 509 -11.19 -14.95 -18.55
N ALA A 510 -10.00 -14.71 -18.01
CA ALA A 510 -9.66 -13.46 -17.32
C ALA A 510 -8.21 -13.06 -17.68
N SER A 511 -8.02 -12.47 -18.86
CA SER A 511 -6.69 -12.18 -19.39
C SER A 511 -6.19 -10.82 -18.91
N LEU A 512 -5.14 -10.80 -18.09
CA LEU A 512 -4.50 -9.61 -17.50
C LEU A 512 -5.39 -8.74 -16.58
N VAL A 513 -6.71 -8.90 -16.58
CA VAL A 513 -7.62 -8.15 -15.70
C VAL A 513 -7.29 -8.38 -14.22
N LEU A 514 -6.94 -9.61 -13.83
CA LEU A 514 -6.62 -9.92 -12.43
C LEU A 514 -5.32 -9.26 -11.94
N ASP A 515 -4.42 -8.80 -12.84
CA ASP A 515 -3.23 -8.03 -12.45
C ASP A 515 -3.58 -6.64 -11.92
N SER A 516 -4.76 -6.11 -12.31
CA SER A 516 -5.23 -4.78 -11.95
C SER A 516 -6.08 -4.78 -10.66
N LEU A 517 -6.65 -5.94 -10.31
CA LEU A 517 -7.51 -6.10 -9.15
C LEU A 517 -6.72 -6.23 -7.84
N ASN A 518 -7.27 -5.71 -6.74
CA ASN A 518 -6.76 -5.97 -5.40
C ASN A 518 -7.17 -7.37 -4.90
N LEU A 519 -6.64 -7.83 -3.75
CA LEU A 519 -6.88 -9.20 -3.29
C LEU A 519 -8.38 -9.51 -3.04
N PRO A 520 -9.16 -8.66 -2.33
CA PRO A 520 -10.61 -8.82 -2.25
C PRO A 520 -11.28 -8.90 -3.62
N GLU A 521 -10.91 -8.02 -4.55
CA GLU A 521 -11.50 -8.01 -5.90
C GLU A 521 -11.18 -9.29 -6.68
N ILE A 522 -9.94 -9.80 -6.60
CA ILE A 522 -9.54 -11.08 -7.21
C ILE A 522 -10.37 -12.21 -6.64
N PHE A 523 -10.52 -12.27 -5.31
CA PHE A 523 -11.30 -13.30 -4.64
C PHE A 523 -12.76 -13.28 -5.12
N THR A 524 -13.43 -12.13 -5.03
CA THR A 524 -14.83 -12.00 -5.42
C THR A 524 -15.03 -12.27 -6.91
N THR A 525 -14.08 -11.87 -7.77
CA THR A 525 -14.13 -12.17 -9.21
C THR A 525 -14.06 -13.67 -9.48
N LEU A 526 -13.12 -14.38 -8.85
CA LEU A 526 -12.96 -15.82 -9.01
C LEU A 526 -14.14 -16.60 -8.41
N MET A 527 -14.67 -16.14 -7.28
CA MET A 527 -15.88 -16.69 -6.67
C MET A 527 -17.11 -16.50 -7.56
N GLY A 528 -17.30 -15.31 -8.11
CA GLY A 528 -18.35 -15.05 -9.09
C GLY A 528 -18.19 -15.95 -10.30
N SER A 529 -16.98 -16.08 -10.83
CA SER A 529 -16.68 -16.96 -11.98
C SER A 529 -17.06 -18.41 -11.70
N HIS A 530 -16.81 -18.91 -10.49
CA HIS A 530 -17.19 -20.26 -10.10
C HIS A 530 -18.71 -20.51 -10.13
N GLN A 531 -19.52 -19.49 -9.84
CA GLN A 531 -20.99 -19.60 -9.86
C GLN A 531 -21.54 -19.75 -11.28
N PHE A 532 -20.83 -19.24 -12.28
CA PHE A 532 -21.23 -19.31 -13.68
C PHE A 532 -20.70 -20.54 -14.40
N LEU A 533 -19.80 -21.31 -13.77
CA LEU A 533 -19.17 -22.47 -14.38
C LEU A 533 -19.98 -23.75 -14.17
N GLU A 534 -20.14 -24.51 -15.25
CA GLU A 534 -20.61 -25.89 -15.21
C GLU A 534 -19.74 -26.77 -14.29
N SER A 535 -20.21 -27.97 -13.94
CA SER A 535 -19.53 -28.84 -12.97
C SER A 535 -18.09 -29.22 -13.33
N ASP A 536 -17.78 -29.27 -14.64
CA ASP A 536 -16.46 -29.47 -15.24
C ASP A 536 -15.99 -28.22 -15.99
N GLY A 537 -16.48 -27.06 -15.59
CA GLY A 537 -16.07 -25.77 -16.13
C GLY A 537 -14.63 -25.39 -15.76
N LYS A 538 -14.04 -24.49 -16.57
CA LYS A 538 -12.65 -24.06 -16.42
C LYS A 538 -12.53 -22.56 -16.21
N ILE A 539 -11.60 -22.15 -15.35
CA ILE A 539 -11.08 -20.78 -15.32
C ILE A 539 -9.73 -20.75 -16.02
N ILE A 540 -9.56 -19.87 -17.00
CA ILE A 540 -8.28 -19.64 -17.66
C ILE A 540 -7.88 -18.18 -17.50
N THR A 541 -6.75 -17.95 -16.83
CA THR A 541 -6.23 -16.59 -16.62
C THR A 541 -4.80 -16.45 -17.09
N VAL A 542 -4.49 -15.25 -17.58
CA VAL A 542 -3.15 -14.83 -17.96
C VAL A 542 -2.72 -13.74 -17.00
N LEU A 543 -1.58 -13.93 -16.33
CA LEU A 543 -1.02 -12.97 -15.38
C LEU A 543 0.40 -12.59 -15.78
N SER A 544 0.78 -11.34 -15.56
CA SER A 544 2.14 -10.86 -15.77
C SER A 544 3.09 -11.41 -14.71
N LYS A 545 4.23 -11.95 -15.13
CA LYS A 545 5.31 -12.37 -14.22
C LYS A 545 5.88 -11.21 -13.41
N ALA A 546 5.75 -9.97 -13.89
CA ALA A 546 6.13 -8.80 -13.11
C ALA A 546 5.30 -8.64 -11.82
N ARG A 547 4.17 -9.37 -11.73
CA ARG A 547 3.26 -9.44 -10.59
C ARG A 547 3.27 -10.84 -9.97
N GLU A 548 4.44 -11.39 -9.67
CA GLU A 548 4.58 -12.75 -9.10
C GLU A 548 3.73 -12.95 -7.82
N GLU A 549 3.57 -11.90 -7.02
CA GLU A 549 2.67 -11.89 -5.85
C GLU A 549 1.19 -12.16 -6.21
N LYS A 550 0.70 -11.61 -7.33
CA LYS A 550 -0.67 -11.80 -7.83
C LYS A 550 -0.88 -13.23 -8.31
N VAL A 551 0.12 -13.80 -8.97
CA VAL A 551 0.13 -15.21 -9.37
C VAL A 551 -0.05 -16.10 -8.15
N GLN A 552 0.71 -15.87 -7.07
CA GLN A 552 0.57 -16.66 -5.84
C GLN A 552 -0.80 -16.49 -5.17
N GLN A 553 -1.37 -15.27 -5.19
CA GLN A 553 -2.71 -15.00 -4.67
C GLN A 553 -3.77 -15.79 -5.44
N VAL A 554 -3.77 -15.70 -6.78
CA VAL A 554 -4.73 -16.42 -7.64
C VAL A 554 -4.61 -17.93 -7.47
N LEU A 555 -3.40 -18.49 -7.46
CA LEU A 555 -3.18 -19.92 -7.23
C LEU A 555 -3.69 -20.39 -5.87
N SER A 556 -3.46 -19.59 -4.82
CA SER A 556 -3.91 -19.90 -3.46
C SER A 556 -5.43 -19.89 -3.35
N ILE A 557 -6.10 -18.94 -4.02
CA ILE A 557 -7.56 -18.84 -4.03
C ILE A 557 -8.15 -20.02 -4.79
N LEU A 558 -7.73 -20.27 -6.03
CA LEU A 558 -8.27 -21.37 -6.86
C LEU A 558 -8.05 -22.74 -6.21
N LYS A 559 -6.87 -22.97 -5.62
CA LYS A 559 -6.61 -24.20 -4.86
C LYS A 559 -7.51 -24.32 -3.63
N GLY A 560 -7.77 -23.22 -2.93
CA GLY A 560 -8.70 -23.19 -1.80
C GLY A 560 -10.15 -23.44 -2.20
N MET A 561 -10.52 -23.10 -3.44
CA MET A 561 -11.81 -23.38 -4.06
C MET A 561 -11.89 -24.79 -4.67
N GLY A 562 -10.89 -25.66 -4.47
CA GLY A 562 -10.92 -27.04 -4.94
C GLY A 562 -10.68 -27.23 -6.44
N TYR A 563 -10.02 -26.29 -7.11
CA TYR A 563 -9.66 -26.46 -8.53
C TYR A 563 -8.38 -27.28 -8.71
N GLU A 564 -8.35 -28.13 -9.73
CA GLU A 564 -7.11 -28.73 -10.26
C GLU A 564 -6.38 -27.68 -11.11
N LEU A 565 -5.10 -27.46 -10.82
CA LEU A 565 -4.32 -26.38 -11.42
C LEU A 565 -3.23 -26.88 -12.38
N GLU A 566 -3.27 -26.39 -13.62
CA GLU A 566 -2.19 -26.50 -14.59
C GLU A 566 -1.56 -25.11 -14.80
N ILE A 567 -0.25 -25.00 -14.55
CA ILE A 567 0.50 -23.74 -14.68
C ILE A 567 1.52 -23.89 -15.80
N GLU A 568 1.36 -23.14 -16.88
CA GLU A 568 2.32 -23.08 -17.97
C GLU A 568 3.12 -21.77 -17.90
N PRO A 569 4.37 -21.76 -17.40
CA PRO A 569 5.24 -20.60 -17.55
C PRO A 569 5.62 -20.47 -19.02
N ARG A 570 5.15 -19.43 -19.71
CA ARG A 570 5.51 -19.20 -21.12
C ARG A 570 6.38 -17.97 -21.29
N ASN A 571 7.55 -18.22 -21.86
CA ASN A 571 8.42 -17.17 -22.39
C ASN A 571 7.91 -16.80 -23.78
N TYR A 572 6.95 -15.89 -23.87
CA TYR A 572 6.60 -15.30 -25.15
C TYR A 572 7.63 -14.23 -25.51
N TYR A 573 8.64 -14.65 -26.27
CA TYR A 573 9.49 -13.72 -27.02
C TYR A 573 8.70 -13.18 -28.20
N PHE A 574 7.70 -12.35 -27.96
CA PHE A 574 7.22 -11.51 -29.05
C PHE A 574 8.35 -10.53 -29.37
N ASN A 575 8.91 -10.67 -30.56
CA ASN A 575 9.72 -9.64 -31.23
C ASN A 575 8.86 -8.40 -31.58
N LEU A 576 7.80 -8.12 -30.82
CA LEU A 576 7.22 -6.80 -30.76
C LEU A 576 8.31 -5.92 -30.18
N LYS A 577 8.99 -5.15 -31.04
CA LYS A 577 9.69 -3.94 -30.62
C LYS A 577 8.66 -2.94 -30.12
N LEU A 578 7.89 -3.30 -29.08
CA LEU A 578 7.34 -2.35 -28.15
C LEU A 578 8.55 -1.78 -27.44
N LYS A 579 9.16 -0.81 -28.12
CA LYS A 579 9.91 0.22 -27.45
C LYS A 579 8.93 0.76 -26.41
N ASP A 580 9.28 0.67 -25.13
CA ASP A 580 8.66 1.59 -24.18
C ASP A 580 8.78 3.03 -24.73
N MET A 581 8.09 4.01 -24.15
CA MET A 581 8.26 5.40 -24.60
C MET A 581 9.73 5.88 -24.60
N ALA A 582 10.66 5.11 -23.99
CA ALA A 582 12.10 5.33 -23.93
C ALA A 582 12.95 4.43 -24.86
N GLY A 583 12.36 3.62 -25.75
CA GLY A 583 13.12 2.82 -26.73
C GLY A 583 13.61 1.44 -26.29
N LYS A 584 13.26 0.94 -25.10
CA LYS A 584 13.74 -0.34 -24.56
C LYS A 584 12.83 -1.51 -24.92
N THR A 585 13.45 -2.64 -25.27
CA THR A 585 12.74 -3.92 -25.41
C THR A 585 12.34 -4.43 -24.04
N VAL A 586 11.05 -4.57 -23.79
CA VAL A 586 10.52 -5.16 -22.56
C VAL A 586 10.28 -6.65 -22.81
N ASN A 587 11.00 -7.52 -22.10
CA ASN A 587 10.68 -8.95 -22.09
C ASN A 587 9.49 -9.15 -21.15
N ASN A 588 8.29 -9.26 -21.70
CA ASN A 588 7.11 -9.61 -20.93
C ASN A 588 7.03 -11.13 -20.79
N TYR A 589 7.00 -11.59 -19.54
CA TYR A 589 6.81 -12.98 -19.19
C TYR A 589 5.40 -13.12 -18.63
N PHE A 590 4.67 -14.16 -19.03
CA PHE A 590 3.32 -14.41 -18.56
C PHE A 590 3.20 -15.81 -17.96
N TYR A 591 2.35 -15.93 -16.95
CA TYR A 591 1.85 -17.21 -16.46
C TYR A 591 0.47 -17.45 -17.06
N ILE A 592 0.28 -18.61 -17.67
CA ILE A 592 -1.04 -19.12 -18.03
C ILE A 592 -1.43 -20.08 -16.93
N ILE A 593 -2.55 -19.80 -16.27
CA ILE A 593 -3.13 -20.67 -15.25
C ILE A 593 -4.43 -21.22 -15.83
N ARG A 594 -4.52 -22.54 -15.93
CA ARG A 594 -5.76 -23.26 -16.20
C ARG A 594 -6.20 -23.92 -14.90
N ALA A 595 -7.43 -23.67 -14.51
CA ALA A 595 -8.01 -24.21 -13.30
C ALA A 595 -9.29 -24.95 -13.69
N GLN A 596 -9.29 -26.27 -13.50
CA GLN A 596 -10.42 -27.15 -13.77
C GLN A 596 -11.23 -27.33 -12.48
N LYS A 597 -12.54 -27.10 -12.52
CA LYS A 597 -13.43 -27.34 -11.37
C LYS A 597 -13.50 -28.85 -11.11
N GLU A 598 -13.15 -29.29 -9.89
CA GLU A 598 -13.29 -30.69 -9.45
C GLU A 598 -14.55 -30.83 -8.57
N GLY A 599 -15.72 -30.85 -9.22
CA GLY A 599 -17.00 -31.04 -8.54
C GLY A 599 -17.56 -29.79 -7.85
N GLU A 600 -18.67 -29.98 -7.15
CA GLU A 600 -19.32 -28.93 -6.37
C GLU A 600 -18.55 -28.70 -5.07
N LEU A 601 -18.35 -27.44 -4.70
CA LEU A 601 -17.67 -27.08 -3.46
C LEU A 601 -18.45 -27.63 -2.25
N GLU A 602 -17.86 -28.58 -1.52
CA GLU A 602 -18.48 -29.17 -0.32
C GLU A 602 -18.68 -28.12 0.78
N SER A 603 -19.89 -27.57 0.86
CA SER A 603 -20.55 -26.89 2.00
C SER A 603 -19.75 -25.91 2.88
N LEU A 604 -18.60 -25.40 2.45
CA LEU A 604 -18.16 -24.10 2.95
C LEU A 604 -19.25 -23.10 2.57
N ASP A 605 -19.71 -22.30 3.53
CA ASP A 605 -20.66 -21.22 3.31
C ASP A 605 -19.98 -20.08 2.52
N LEU A 606 -19.67 -20.39 1.27
CA LEU A 606 -18.97 -19.54 0.32
C LEU A 606 -19.81 -18.33 -0.03
N SER A 607 -21.14 -18.42 0.07
CA SER A 607 -22.06 -17.29 0.04
C SER A 607 -21.65 -16.23 1.05
N LYS A 608 -21.49 -16.59 2.34
CA LYS A 608 -21.08 -15.62 3.36
C LYS A 608 -19.67 -15.08 3.16
N GLN A 609 -18.76 -15.91 2.65
CA GLN A 609 -17.40 -15.44 2.35
C GLN A 609 -17.38 -14.47 1.18
N GLN A 610 -18.09 -14.79 0.10
CA GLN A 610 -18.24 -13.92 -1.06
C GLN A 610 -18.91 -12.61 -0.68
N GLU A 611 -19.99 -12.66 0.10
CA GLU A 611 -20.64 -11.46 0.65
C GLU A 611 -19.65 -10.65 1.49
N LEU A 612 -18.89 -11.28 2.39
CA LEU A 612 -17.90 -10.56 3.20
C LEU A 612 -16.87 -9.85 2.32
N TYR A 613 -16.30 -10.53 1.33
CA TYR A 613 -15.33 -9.94 0.41
C TYR A 613 -15.94 -8.88 -0.49
N LEU A 614 -17.19 -9.04 -0.93
CA LEU A 614 -17.93 -8.02 -1.67
C LEU A 614 -18.16 -6.77 -0.81
N GLY A 615 -18.53 -6.94 0.46
CA GLY A 615 -18.62 -5.85 1.43
C GLY A 615 -17.29 -5.13 1.62
N LEU A 616 -16.18 -5.87 1.68
CA LEU A 616 -14.83 -5.31 1.74
C LEU A 616 -14.46 -4.53 0.46
N CYS A 617 -14.85 -5.03 -0.73
CA CYS A 617 -14.71 -4.32 -1.99
C CYS A 617 -15.50 -3.01 -1.97
N TYR A 618 -16.77 -3.03 -1.57
CA TYR A 618 -17.59 -1.80 -1.46
C TYR A 618 -17.00 -0.81 -0.47
N LEU A 619 -16.51 -1.29 0.68
CA LEU A 619 -15.86 -0.45 1.69
C LEU A 619 -14.65 0.28 1.10
N LYS A 620 -13.82 -0.43 0.33
CA LYS A 620 -12.63 0.12 -0.32
C LYS A 620 -12.96 1.08 -1.46
N ALA A 621 -14.04 0.83 -2.19
CA ALA A 621 -14.56 1.73 -3.22
C ALA A 621 -15.25 2.99 -2.66
N GLY A 622 -15.35 3.13 -1.33
CA GLY A 622 -16.07 4.24 -0.68
C GLY A 622 -17.59 4.13 -0.73
N LYS A 623 -18.12 2.97 -1.13
CA LYS A 623 -19.55 2.61 -1.14
C LYS A 623 -20.00 2.14 0.24
N PHE A 624 -19.97 3.05 1.20
CA PHE A 624 -20.16 2.72 2.63
C PHE A 624 -21.54 2.17 2.97
N LYS A 625 -22.58 2.56 2.21
CA LYS A 625 -23.94 2.12 2.47
C LYS A 625 -24.10 0.63 2.11
N GLU A 626 -23.65 0.26 0.93
CA GLU A 626 -23.66 -1.08 0.38
C GLU A 626 -22.77 -2.02 1.21
N ALA A 627 -21.58 -1.54 1.60
CA ALA A 627 -20.71 -2.28 2.51
C ALA A 627 -21.39 -2.53 3.87
N LYS A 628 -22.05 -1.52 4.43
CA LYS A 628 -22.74 -1.63 5.71
C LYS A 628 -23.89 -2.64 5.63
N GLU A 629 -24.73 -2.58 4.59
CA GLU A 629 -25.85 -3.51 4.40
C GLU A 629 -25.35 -4.97 4.38
N ILE A 630 -24.30 -5.25 3.61
CA ILE A 630 -23.69 -6.59 3.58
C ILE A 630 -23.13 -7.01 4.94
N PHE A 631 -22.42 -6.12 5.64
CA PHE A 631 -21.85 -6.47 6.94
C PHE A 631 -22.93 -6.67 8.01
N ASP A 632 -24.00 -5.87 8.01
CA ASP A 632 -25.14 -6.01 8.91
C ASP A 632 -25.83 -7.36 8.69
N ASP A 633 -26.03 -7.78 7.44
CA ASP A 633 -26.62 -9.09 7.08
C ASP A 633 -25.75 -10.27 7.55
N LEU A 634 -24.43 -10.10 7.52
CA LEU A 634 -23.46 -11.08 7.98
C LEU A 634 -23.21 -11.05 9.50
N GLY A 635 -23.79 -10.09 10.23
CA GLY A 635 -23.58 -9.90 11.67
C GLY A 635 -22.20 -9.33 12.04
N TYR A 636 -21.60 -8.50 11.16
CA TYR A 636 -20.34 -7.79 11.41
C TYR A 636 -20.56 -6.29 11.55
N SER A 637 -19.84 -5.64 12.47
CA SER A 637 -19.75 -4.19 12.43
C SER A 637 -18.82 -3.73 11.29
N THR A 638 -19.13 -2.58 10.66
CA THR A 638 -18.28 -2.00 9.61
C THR A 638 -16.86 -1.69 10.09
N GLU A 639 -16.67 -1.44 11.39
CA GLU A 639 -15.33 -1.21 11.98
C GLU A 639 -14.52 -2.50 12.09
N GLU A 640 -15.13 -3.63 12.47
CA GLU A 640 -14.48 -4.94 12.48
C GLU A 640 -14.07 -5.36 11.07
N ALA A 641 -14.97 -5.22 10.10
CA ALA A 641 -14.67 -5.52 8.70
C ALA A 641 -13.52 -4.64 8.16
N ALA A 642 -13.49 -3.35 8.51
CA ALA A 642 -12.38 -2.46 8.14
C ALA A 642 -11.03 -2.90 8.74
N ARG A 643 -11.01 -3.37 10.00
CA ARG A 643 -9.80 -3.90 10.64
C ARG A 643 -9.33 -5.18 9.95
N GLU A 644 -10.27 -6.03 9.54
CA GLU A 644 -9.96 -7.27 8.84
C GLU A 644 -9.41 -7.00 7.42
N LEU A 645 -9.94 -5.99 6.71
CA LEU A 645 -9.36 -5.50 5.45
C LEU A 645 -7.89 -5.13 5.62
N VAL A 646 -7.59 -4.33 6.65
CA VAL A 646 -6.22 -3.91 6.97
C VAL A 646 -5.33 -5.10 7.31
N ARG A 647 -5.87 -6.11 7.99
CA ARG A 647 -5.13 -7.34 8.31
C ARG A 647 -4.79 -8.13 7.04
N LEU A 648 -5.75 -8.29 6.14
CA LEU A 648 -5.59 -9.00 4.86
C LEU A 648 -4.59 -8.27 3.94
N GLU A 649 -4.59 -6.95 3.89
CA GLU A 649 -3.65 -6.23 3.01
C GLU A 649 -2.20 -6.18 3.52
N ARG A 650 -1.96 -6.43 4.82
CA ARG A 650 -0.63 -6.31 5.44
C ARG A 650 0.20 -7.59 5.47
N HIS A 651 -0.37 -8.75 5.18
CA HIS A 651 0.35 -10.02 5.29
C HIS A 651 0.98 -10.48 3.97
N ASP A 652 2.28 -10.78 4.03
CA ASP A 652 2.99 -11.61 3.06
C ASP A 652 2.48 -13.06 3.23
N TYR A 653 1.64 -13.53 2.31
CA TYR A 653 0.92 -14.80 2.47
C TYR A 653 1.84 -16.02 2.31
N LYS A 654 2.05 -16.76 3.42
CA LYS A 654 2.50 -18.17 3.40
C LYS A 654 1.35 -19.17 3.59
N GLU A 655 0.20 -18.71 4.08
CA GLU A 655 -1.00 -19.54 4.32
C GLU A 655 -2.17 -19.06 3.45
N PRO A 656 -3.07 -19.95 2.98
CA PRO A 656 -4.21 -19.57 2.14
C PRO A 656 -5.18 -18.64 2.89
N PRO A 657 -5.70 -17.57 2.25
CA PRO A 657 -6.66 -16.64 2.86
C PRO A 657 -7.87 -17.33 3.51
N PHE A 658 -8.35 -18.42 2.91
CA PHE A 658 -9.44 -19.25 3.43
C PHE A 658 -9.22 -19.76 4.87
N THR A 659 -7.99 -20.16 5.21
CA THR A 659 -7.67 -20.73 6.53
C THR A 659 -7.76 -19.67 7.63
N LEU A 660 -7.23 -18.48 7.35
CA LEU A 660 -7.24 -17.36 8.28
C LEU A 660 -8.64 -16.82 8.55
N LEU A 661 -9.52 -16.90 7.55
CA LEU A 661 -10.89 -16.44 7.65
C LEU A 661 -11.79 -17.47 8.35
N LYS A 662 -11.63 -18.76 8.04
CA LYS A 662 -12.31 -19.84 8.76
C LYS A 662 -12.02 -19.76 10.25
N ASP A 663 -10.75 -19.62 10.62
CA ASP A 663 -10.31 -19.43 12.01
C ASP A 663 -10.95 -18.20 12.68
N PHE A 664 -11.13 -17.11 11.93
CA PHE A 664 -11.72 -15.88 12.45
C PHE A 664 -13.24 -16.04 12.68
N ILE A 665 -13.96 -16.58 11.69
CA ILE A 665 -15.40 -16.86 11.78
C ILE A 665 -15.67 -17.83 12.94
N GLU A 666 -14.90 -18.92 13.03
CA GLU A 666 -15.05 -19.90 14.11
C GLU A 666 -14.78 -19.28 15.49
N LYS A 667 -13.73 -18.46 15.62
CA LYS A 667 -13.45 -17.74 16.88
C LYS A 667 -14.57 -16.78 17.26
N ARG A 668 -15.17 -16.08 16.30
CA ARG A 668 -16.25 -15.12 16.56
C ARG A 668 -17.57 -15.81 16.90
N GLN A 669 -17.91 -16.90 16.21
CA GLN A 669 -19.07 -17.72 16.56
C GLN A 669 -18.96 -18.28 18.00
N ILE A 670 -17.76 -18.69 18.41
CA ILE A 670 -17.48 -19.09 19.81
C ILE A 670 -17.70 -17.91 20.78
N GLU A 671 -17.27 -16.70 20.41
CA GLU A 671 -17.42 -15.51 21.25
C GLU A 671 -18.88 -15.06 21.37
N ILE A 672 -19.63 -15.03 20.28
CA ILE A 672 -21.09 -14.76 20.29
C ILE A 672 -21.81 -15.76 21.19
N GLY A 673 -21.52 -17.06 21.04
CA GLY A 673 -22.10 -18.10 21.89
C GLY A 673 -21.77 -17.92 23.38
N ARG A 674 -20.59 -17.39 23.71
CA ARG A 674 -20.23 -17.02 25.10
C ARG A 674 -21.05 -15.84 25.61
N ILE A 675 -21.21 -14.79 24.82
CA ILE A 675 -21.98 -13.58 25.20
C ILE A 675 -23.45 -13.93 25.41
N GLU A 676 -24.04 -14.74 24.52
CA GLU A 676 -25.41 -15.24 24.68
C GLU A 676 -25.59 -16.08 25.95
N GLY A 677 -24.59 -16.91 26.28
CA GLY A 677 -24.54 -17.65 27.54
C GLY A 677 -24.57 -16.74 28.77
N LEU A 678 -23.79 -15.66 28.77
CA LEU A 678 -23.77 -14.65 29.84
C LEU A 678 -25.12 -13.93 29.95
N LYS A 679 -25.71 -13.53 28.83
CA LYS A 679 -27.03 -12.89 28.76
C LYS A 679 -28.12 -13.79 29.36
N LYS A 680 -28.12 -15.08 29.02
CA LYS A 680 -29.04 -16.08 29.59
C LYS A 680 -28.85 -16.23 31.10
N GLY A 681 -27.60 -16.30 31.58
CA GLY A 681 -27.27 -16.36 33.01
C GLY A 681 -27.75 -15.14 33.80
N ALA A 682 -27.53 -13.94 33.26
CA ALA A 682 -27.96 -12.68 33.87
C ALA A 682 -29.50 -12.55 33.92
N LYS A 683 -30.20 -12.90 32.83
CA LYS A 683 -31.68 -12.93 32.79
C LYS A 683 -32.26 -13.90 33.83
N ASN A 684 -31.71 -15.12 33.91
CA ASN A 684 -32.14 -16.09 34.91
C ASN A 684 -31.94 -15.56 36.34
N SER A 685 -30.78 -14.96 36.60
CA SER A 685 -30.45 -14.40 37.91
C SER A 685 -31.38 -13.24 38.32
N LEU A 686 -31.76 -12.37 37.37
CA LEU A 686 -32.76 -11.33 37.62
C LEU A 686 -34.13 -11.93 37.95
N ARG A 687 -34.57 -12.92 37.18
CA ARG A 687 -35.84 -13.63 37.43
C ARG A 687 -35.85 -14.28 38.81
N TYR A 688 -34.75 -14.90 39.24
CA TYR A 688 -34.63 -15.44 40.60
C TYR A 688 -34.70 -14.37 41.68
N LEU A 689 -34.05 -13.21 41.46
CA LEU A 689 -34.12 -12.09 42.40
C LEU A 689 -35.54 -11.52 42.52
N GLU A 690 -36.33 -11.53 41.45
CA GLU A 690 -37.75 -11.12 41.48
C GLU A 690 -38.58 -12.11 42.29
N VAL A 691 -38.44 -13.41 42.05
CA VAL A 691 -39.13 -14.46 42.82
C VAL A 691 -38.80 -14.38 44.31
N THR A 692 -37.52 -14.14 44.64
CA THR A 692 -37.08 -14.04 46.03
C THR A 692 -37.71 -12.85 46.77
N ASP A 693 -37.90 -11.71 46.10
CA ASP A 693 -38.57 -10.54 46.70
C ASP A 693 -40.06 -10.80 46.97
N VAL A 694 -40.73 -11.53 46.08
CA VAL A 694 -42.13 -11.95 46.27
C VAL A 694 -42.24 -12.91 47.47
N CYS A 695 -41.36 -13.91 47.54
CA CYS A 695 -41.35 -14.87 48.66
C CYS A 695 -41.03 -14.21 50.01
N GLU A 696 -40.14 -13.22 50.06
CA GLU A 696 -39.88 -12.45 51.29
C GLU A 696 -41.04 -11.54 51.69
N GLY A 697 -41.72 -10.91 50.73
CA GLY A 697 -42.95 -10.16 50.99
C GLY A 697 -43.98 -11.06 51.68
N PHE A 698 -44.18 -12.26 51.11
CA PHE A 698 -45.10 -13.25 51.66
C PHE A 698 -44.66 -13.74 53.05
N ALA A 699 -43.39 -14.13 53.23
CA ALA A 699 -42.89 -14.63 54.51
C ALA A 699 -42.98 -13.60 55.66
N LEU A 700 -42.82 -12.31 55.35
CA LEU A 700 -43.01 -11.23 56.32
C LEU A 700 -44.48 -11.06 56.72
N GLU A 701 -45.43 -11.36 55.83
CA GLU A 701 -46.86 -11.34 56.14
C GLU A 701 -47.31 -12.56 56.95
N VAL A 702 -46.74 -13.74 56.72
CA VAL A 702 -47.15 -14.99 57.40
C VAL A 702 -46.37 -15.33 58.68
N GLY A 703 -45.37 -14.53 59.07
CA GLY A 703 -44.62 -14.73 60.32
C GLY A 703 -43.78 -16.01 60.38
N GLY A 704 -43.36 -16.57 59.23
CA GLY A 704 -42.61 -17.83 59.15
C GLY A 704 -41.08 -17.66 59.05
N ASN A 705 -40.33 -18.49 59.78
CA ASN A 705 -38.85 -18.48 59.79
C ASN A 705 -38.22 -19.21 58.58
N ASP A 706 -37.76 -18.41 57.61
CA ASP A 706 -36.38 -18.27 57.10
C ASP A 706 -35.56 -19.45 56.48
N PHE A 707 -36.11 -20.64 56.17
CA PHE A 707 -35.30 -21.73 55.56
C PHE A 707 -35.27 -21.77 54.02
N SER A 708 -36.37 -21.52 53.31
CA SER A 708 -36.44 -21.70 51.83
C SER A 708 -35.69 -20.62 51.03
N ASN A 709 -35.58 -19.40 51.56
CA ASN A 709 -34.95 -18.28 50.86
C ASN A 709 -33.42 -18.39 50.78
N ARG A 710 -32.79 -19.19 51.64
CA ARG A 710 -31.34 -19.33 51.67
C ARG A 710 -30.81 -20.25 50.57
N GLU A 711 -31.43 -21.42 50.38
CA GLU A 711 -31.03 -22.38 49.35
C GLU A 711 -31.24 -21.83 47.93
N MET A 712 -32.36 -21.17 47.67
CA MET A 712 -32.63 -20.56 46.36
C MET A 712 -31.61 -19.46 46.00
N LEU A 713 -31.19 -18.68 46.99
CA LEU A 713 -30.21 -17.61 46.80
C LEU A 713 -28.79 -18.16 46.66
N GLU A 714 -28.44 -19.21 47.41
CA GLU A 714 -27.17 -19.92 47.28
C GLU A 714 -27.07 -20.60 45.89
N GLU A 715 -28.15 -21.18 45.37
CA GLU A 715 -28.18 -21.80 44.04
C GLU A 715 -28.09 -20.75 42.91
N SER A 716 -28.75 -19.60 43.07
CA SER A 716 -28.60 -18.47 42.13
C SER A 716 -27.15 -17.95 42.07
N LEU A 717 -26.48 -17.85 43.22
CA LEU A 717 -25.06 -17.47 43.30
C LEU A 717 -24.13 -18.56 42.76
N ARG A 718 -24.54 -19.82 42.82
CA ARG A 718 -23.84 -20.95 42.20
C ARG A 718 -23.92 -20.88 40.69
N TYR A 719 -25.09 -20.56 40.12
CA TYR A 719 -25.25 -20.29 38.69
C TYR A 719 -24.42 -19.11 38.20
N LEU A 720 -24.23 -18.07 39.02
CA LEU A 720 -23.33 -16.95 38.70
C LEU A 720 -21.84 -17.32 38.84
N ARG A 721 -21.49 -18.36 39.61
CA ARG A 721 -20.12 -18.85 39.75
C ARG A 721 -19.69 -19.80 38.63
N ASN A 722 -20.63 -20.46 37.95
CA ASN A 722 -20.32 -21.69 37.21
C ASN A 722 -20.16 -21.61 35.66
N PRO A 723 -20.36 -20.49 34.96
CA PRO A 723 -19.89 -20.39 33.58
C PRO A 723 -18.70 -19.43 33.50
N PHE A 724 -17.51 -20.00 33.67
CA PHE A 724 -16.20 -19.47 33.24
C PHE A 724 -15.69 -18.20 33.99
N SER A 725 -14.74 -18.47 34.90
CA SER A 725 -13.91 -17.53 35.70
C SER A 725 -14.12 -16.04 35.41
N ILE A 726 -15.00 -15.41 36.21
CA ILE A 726 -15.18 -13.96 36.23
C ILE A 726 -13.82 -13.29 36.51
N HIS A 727 -13.19 -12.73 35.47
CA HIS A 727 -11.98 -11.91 35.57
C HIS A 727 -12.26 -10.50 36.11
N ASP A 728 -13.54 -10.12 36.22
CA ASP A 728 -13.97 -8.89 36.87
C ASP A 728 -13.86 -9.02 38.41
N LYS A 729 -12.73 -8.54 38.94
CA LYS A 729 -12.46 -8.48 40.39
C LYS A 729 -13.59 -7.79 41.17
N LYS A 730 -14.28 -6.82 40.58
CA LYS A 730 -15.34 -6.05 41.24
C LYS A 730 -16.61 -6.87 41.38
N LEU A 731 -16.99 -7.61 40.34
CA LEU A 731 -18.12 -8.53 40.40
C LEU A 731 -17.86 -9.68 41.38
N ARG A 732 -16.65 -10.27 41.32
CA ARG A 732 -16.25 -11.32 42.25
C ARG A 732 -16.30 -10.82 43.70
N GLY A 733 -15.76 -9.64 43.98
CA GLY A 733 -15.82 -9.02 45.31
C GLY A 733 -17.26 -8.77 45.76
N THR A 734 -18.13 -8.30 44.86
CA THR A 734 -19.55 -8.07 45.15
C THR A 734 -20.28 -9.38 45.45
N ILE A 735 -20.06 -10.44 44.67
CA ILE A 735 -20.65 -11.77 44.90
C ILE A 735 -20.14 -12.37 46.23
N GLU A 736 -18.84 -12.28 46.52
CA GLU A 736 -18.25 -12.77 47.77
C GLU A 736 -18.77 -11.99 48.99
N GLU A 737 -18.91 -10.66 48.89
CA GLU A 737 -19.53 -9.84 49.92
C GLU A 737 -21.01 -10.20 50.12
N GLY A 738 -21.74 -10.45 49.03
CA GLY A 738 -23.11 -10.96 49.05
C GLY A 738 -23.26 -12.28 49.78
N VAL A 739 -22.43 -13.27 49.43
CA VAL A 739 -22.38 -14.58 50.10
C VAL A 739 -22.11 -14.41 51.59
N ASN A 740 -21.20 -13.51 51.97
CA ASN A 740 -20.88 -13.24 53.38
C ASN A 740 -22.03 -12.51 54.12
N VAL A 741 -22.75 -11.60 53.46
CA VAL A 741 -23.93 -10.92 54.00
C VAL A 741 -25.10 -11.90 54.19
N ILE A 742 -25.22 -12.91 53.33
CA ILE A 742 -26.23 -13.97 53.42
C ILE A 742 -25.88 -14.96 54.53
N ARG A 743 -24.61 -15.38 54.63
CA ARG A 743 -24.10 -16.32 55.64
C ARG A 743 -24.07 -15.73 57.05
N GLY A 744 -23.96 -14.41 57.20
CA GLY A 744 -24.06 -13.73 58.49
C GLY A 744 -25.51 -13.49 58.95
N LYS A 745 -25.75 -13.39 60.27
CA LYS A 745 -26.99 -12.85 60.89
C LYS A 745 -27.16 -11.34 60.65
N SER A 746 -26.89 -10.90 59.43
CA SER A 746 -26.92 -9.50 59.02
C SER A 746 -28.36 -9.02 58.95
N ARG A 747 -28.67 -7.87 59.59
CA ARG A 747 -30.00 -7.25 59.60
C ARG A 747 -30.56 -7.11 58.18
N ASN A 748 -31.86 -7.39 57.99
CA ASN A 748 -32.62 -7.31 56.72
C ASN A 748 -32.26 -6.12 55.81
N LYS A 749 -31.91 -4.97 56.39
CA LYS A 749 -31.50 -3.76 55.66
C LYS A 749 -30.26 -3.96 54.78
N LYS A 750 -29.26 -4.75 55.21
CA LYS A 750 -28.04 -5.02 54.43
C LYS A 750 -28.31 -5.99 53.27
N ARG A 751 -29.16 -7.01 53.48
CA ARG A 751 -29.59 -7.95 52.42
C ARG A 751 -30.37 -7.22 51.32
N ARG A 752 -31.33 -6.36 51.69
CA ARG A 752 -32.08 -5.53 50.73
C ARG A 752 -31.18 -4.59 49.93
N ARG A 753 -30.20 -3.93 50.58
CA ARG A 753 -29.23 -3.07 49.88
C ARG A 753 -28.39 -3.88 48.88
N PHE A 754 -27.88 -5.04 49.29
CA PHE A 754 -27.11 -5.93 48.41
C PHE A 754 -27.89 -6.35 47.16
N ARG A 755 -29.14 -6.82 47.32
CA ARG A 755 -29.98 -7.21 46.16
C ARG A 755 -30.25 -6.05 45.21
N LYS A 756 -30.49 -4.85 45.73
CA LYS A 756 -30.70 -3.65 44.91
C LYS A 756 -29.47 -3.32 44.06
N GLU A 757 -28.28 -3.38 44.67
CA GLU A 757 -27.01 -3.18 43.94
C GLU A 757 -26.76 -4.29 42.92
N LEU A 758 -27.04 -5.56 43.28
CA LEU A 758 -26.88 -6.70 42.37
C LEU A 758 -27.83 -6.61 41.17
N ARG A 759 -29.11 -6.24 41.35
CA ARG A 759 -30.03 -5.98 40.24
C ARG A 759 -29.54 -4.86 39.34
N LYS A 760 -29.11 -3.75 39.93
CA LYS A 760 -28.58 -2.61 39.17
C LYS A 760 -27.39 -3.05 38.32
N TYR A 761 -26.46 -3.80 38.90
CA TYR A 761 -25.31 -4.36 38.19
C TYR A 761 -25.73 -5.31 37.06
N LEU A 762 -26.58 -6.30 37.33
CA LEU A 762 -27.03 -7.26 36.31
C LEU A 762 -27.79 -6.60 35.16
N GLN A 763 -28.58 -5.56 35.46
CA GLN A 763 -29.27 -4.78 34.43
C GLN A 763 -28.28 -3.95 33.60
N THR A 764 -27.29 -3.32 34.23
CA THR A 764 -26.21 -2.63 33.51
C THR A 764 -25.41 -3.59 32.63
N LEU A 765 -25.12 -4.80 33.13
CA LEU A 765 -24.44 -5.85 32.37
C LEU A 765 -25.27 -6.31 31.18
N LEU A 766 -26.58 -6.54 31.33
CA LEU A 766 -27.44 -6.89 30.21
C LEU A 766 -27.47 -5.79 29.15
N ASN A 767 -27.58 -4.53 29.57
CA ASN A 767 -27.59 -3.39 28.66
C ASN A 767 -26.23 -3.21 27.95
N SER A 768 -25.11 -3.55 28.59
CA SER A 768 -23.79 -3.51 27.94
C SER A 768 -23.58 -4.69 27.00
N LEU A 769 -23.96 -5.90 27.39
CA LEU A 769 -23.86 -7.08 26.52
C LEU A 769 -24.75 -6.95 25.28
N ASP A 770 -25.90 -6.28 25.38
CA ASP A 770 -26.76 -5.95 24.22
C ASP A 770 -26.14 -4.89 23.29
N SER A 771 -25.14 -4.14 23.74
CA SER A 771 -24.38 -3.20 22.93
C SER A 771 -23.07 -3.79 22.40
N ASP A 772 -22.58 -4.89 22.99
CA ASP A 772 -21.34 -5.58 22.61
C ASP A 772 -21.57 -6.68 21.56
N ILE A 773 -22.79 -7.26 21.51
CA ILE A 773 -23.33 -8.02 20.37
C ILE A 773 -23.71 -7.02 19.28
#